data_AF-A0A4Q6IDT5-F1
#
_entry.id   AF-A0A4Q6IDT5-F1
#
_cell.length_a   1.000
_cell.length_b   1.000
_cell.length_c   1.000
_cell.angle_alpha   90.00
_cell.angle_beta   90.00
_cell.angle_gamma   90.00
#
_symmetry.space_group_name_H-M   'P 1'
#
loop_
_entity.id
_entity.type
_entity.pdbx_description
1 polymer ?
#
loop_
_entity_poly.entity_id
_entity_poly.type
_entity_poly.pdbx_seq_one_letter_code
_entity_poly.pdbx_strand_id
1 'polypeptide(L)'
;MRIAKGPMRGTRGTNGAGGPRGVANAERTGRPGGAFGAAAVGTAGARQRAARLGLWLVAAILAVRQLAVVLSTPRGERLTDLETWVGPDGVLHVEGSLYDSTRFTGTPFGGLVLKPLTRSAEQTLGWGWTFGTLLLVVALGLVAARALPQPVSRRSSLFAAPVAICLLMLSLPVRNAFWLGQTSIIPVLLVLLGCFAVRGERAGGALIGVAAAFQPTVLLFAPLLWFTGRRNAAAWLGATFAACTALAWAAMPHDSYTYWVHHLAGVGLGGRADDLANQSLHGALLRLGLSGPLEIAVFLVLGAGIAALGLRRAVRYAHDGQLLLAVAITGCAAIVVSPTAWQHQLLWVLLAVVGRVGKRASDRLVWPVAVVVVMTLPAKMILPNMAALHPLRDNVVLLAAIAAATVVPFLSRTSPYYRSPIPTQYAPPVPARWQRIPLLPFLRRVLGRPNLLLELLLIRVTYAAYSQVRLAATGGTISGGRERAEHHGEQILSLERILHLDIERWANHAVVKIDWLRQFFDFYYTSFHFVVPLTVLGVLYWRRPVDYRWGRSTLGLTTLLALVGFWAYPLAPPRLMPDHGIIDTVHGVQDFSQPDYGTLTALTNQYAAMPSLHFGWSLWCGVVIAIVAPKGWMKALGLLHPFFTLSAIVATGNHWVLDAVGGALVVGAGFGLAYVFQGPRARTTVAVAEADAEPVAEVKHPAVS
;
A
#
# COMPACT_ATOMS: atom_id res chain seq x y z
N MET A 1 -9.92 -56.65 67.48
CA MET A 1 -10.21 -55.64 68.53
C MET A 1 -11.38 -54.78 68.06
N ARG A 2 -12.51 -54.92 68.77
CA ARG A 2 -13.75 -54.12 68.87
C ARG A 2 -14.10 -52.99 67.86
N ILE A 3 -15.29 -53.16 67.27
CA ILE A 3 -16.52 -52.32 67.37
C ILE A 3 -16.62 -51.00 66.58
N ALA A 4 -17.74 -50.94 65.85
CA ALA A 4 -18.41 -49.85 65.15
C ALA A 4 -19.07 -48.76 66.04
N LYS A 5 -19.41 -47.61 65.43
CA LYS A 5 -20.76 -46.95 65.42
C LYS A 5 -20.67 -45.41 65.38
N GLY A 6 -21.53 -44.80 64.54
CA GLY A 6 -21.80 -43.36 64.46
C GLY A 6 -22.59 -42.80 65.66
N PRO A 7 -23.20 -41.60 65.55
CA PRO A 7 -24.47 -41.50 64.81
C PRO A 7 -24.76 -40.18 64.05
N MET A 8 -25.77 -40.30 63.16
CA MET A 8 -26.62 -39.25 62.58
C MET A 8 -27.78 -38.85 63.51
N ARG A 9 -28.33 -37.64 63.34
CA ARG A 9 -29.77 -37.28 63.15
C ARG A 9 -29.87 -35.73 63.15
N GLY A 10 -30.49 -35.06 62.17
CA GLY A 10 -31.93 -35.06 61.81
C GLY A 10 -32.60 -33.89 62.55
N THR A 11 -33.37 -32.94 61.98
CA THR A 11 -34.46 -33.06 60.98
C THR A 11 -35.10 -31.68 60.67
N ARG A 12 -35.75 -31.56 59.49
CA ARG A 12 -36.87 -30.66 59.07
C ARG A 12 -36.60 -29.14 59.03
N GLY A 13 -36.89 -28.35 57.97
CA GLY A 13 -37.71 -28.51 56.77
C GLY A 13 -38.95 -27.60 56.85
N THR A 14 -39.08 -26.58 55.98
CA THR A 14 -40.28 -26.22 55.17
C THR A 14 -40.11 -24.91 54.38
N ASN A 15 -40.74 -24.92 53.19
CA ASN A 15 -40.87 -23.92 52.13
C ASN A 15 -41.50 -22.57 52.52
N GLY A 16 -41.29 -21.55 51.69
CA GLY A 16 -42.17 -20.39 51.59
C GLY A 16 -41.65 -19.29 50.66
N ALA A 17 -42.30 -19.11 49.52
CA ALA A 17 -41.95 -18.19 48.43
C ALA A 17 -42.57 -16.79 48.59
N GLY A 18 -42.04 -15.80 47.85
CA GLY A 18 -42.79 -14.60 47.40
C GLY A 18 -42.28 -13.25 47.93
N GLY A 19 -41.81 -12.38 47.01
CA GLY A 19 -41.45 -10.97 47.29
C GLY A 19 -42.66 -10.08 47.63
N PRO A 20 -42.48 -8.75 47.85
CA PRO A 20 -42.21 -7.83 46.73
C PRO A 20 -41.29 -6.62 47.04
N ARG A 21 -41.08 -5.82 45.97
CA ARG A 21 -40.26 -4.61 45.73
C ARG A 21 -40.39 -3.47 46.76
N GLY A 22 -39.33 -2.64 46.90
CA GLY A 22 -39.50 -1.17 46.92
C GLY A 22 -38.58 -0.30 47.81
N VAL A 23 -37.52 0.27 47.19
CA VAL A 23 -37.05 1.68 47.28
C VAL A 23 -36.31 2.23 48.54
N ALA A 24 -35.16 2.87 48.23
CA ALA A 24 -34.52 4.07 48.81
C ALA A 24 -33.22 3.98 49.66
N ASN A 25 -32.33 4.91 49.32
CA ASN A 25 -30.92 5.12 49.64
C ASN A 25 -30.61 5.62 51.07
N ALA A 26 -29.38 5.36 51.55
CA ALA A 26 -28.48 6.36 52.15
C ALA A 26 -27.03 5.81 52.17
N GLU A 27 -26.16 6.32 51.28
CA GLU A 27 -25.01 7.20 51.56
C GLU A 27 -23.66 6.48 51.82
N ARG A 28 -22.75 6.59 50.84
CA ARG A 28 -21.31 6.35 50.95
C ARG A 28 -20.58 7.67 50.70
N THR A 29 -19.84 8.16 51.69
CA THR A 29 -18.87 9.25 51.56
C THR A 29 -17.65 8.80 50.76
N GLY A 30 -17.37 9.49 49.65
CA GLY A 30 -16.27 9.23 48.72
C GLY A 30 -15.02 10.08 48.97
N ARG A 31 -13.85 9.48 48.76
CA ARG A 31 -12.58 10.17 48.52
C ARG A 31 -12.43 10.50 47.02
N PRO A 32 -11.96 11.71 46.63
CA PRO A 32 -11.86 12.12 45.23
C PRO A 32 -10.56 11.62 44.59
N GLY A 33 -10.46 10.31 44.36
CA GLY A 33 -9.38 9.70 43.56
C GLY A 33 -9.85 9.05 42.24
N GLY A 34 -11.17 8.87 42.06
CA GLY A 34 -11.76 8.11 40.96
C GLY A 34 -12.23 8.90 39.74
N ALA A 35 -12.38 10.24 39.85
CA ALA A 35 -13.02 11.05 38.82
C ALA A 35 -12.15 11.24 37.55
N PHE A 36 -10.83 11.42 37.70
CA PHE A 36 -9.91 11.57 36.57
C PHE A 36 -9.70 10.25 35.80
N GLY A 37 -9.68 9.11 36.50
CA GLY A 37 -9.63 7.78 35.88
C GLY A 37 -10.91 7.45 35.10
N ALA A 38 -12.07 7.74 35.68
CA ALA A 38 -13.37 7.50 35.04
C ALA A 38 -13.59 8.40 33.79
N ALA A 39 -13.19 9.68 33.84
CA ALA A 39 -13.26 10.59 32.70
C ALA A 39 -12.27 10.20 31.57
N ALA A 40 -11.04 9.78 31.90
CA ALA A 40 -10.07 9.29 30.92
C ALA A 40 -10.52 7.98 30.25
N VAL A 41 -11.14 7.06 31.00
CA VAL A 41 -11.72 5.82 30.47
C VAL A 41 -12.94 6.10 29.59
N GLY A 42 -13.81 7.04 29.99
CA GLY A 42 -14.97 7.47 29.21
C GLY A 42 -14.59 8.12 27.87
N THR A 43 -13.60 9.01 27.88
CA THR A 43 -13.08 9.69 26.67
C THR A 43 -12.35 8.71 25.73
N ALA A 44 -11.59 7.74 26.26
CA ALA A 44 -10.98 6.69 25.45
C ALA A 44 -12.03 5.79 24.77
N GLY A 45 -13.11 5.46 25.46
CA GLY A 45 -14.25 4.72 24.89
C GLY A 45 -15.01 5.50 23.82
N ALA A 46 -15.21 6.81 24.01
CA ALA A 46 -15.81 7.69 23.00
C ALA A 46 -14.94 7.79 21.74
N ARG A 47 -13.62 7.99 21.87
CA ARG A 47 -12.68 8.02 20.74
C ARG A 47 -12.66 6.70 19.95
N GLN A 48 -12.70 5.56 20.63
CA GLN A 48 -12.76 4.25 19.96
C GLN A 48 -14.07 4.05 19.19
N ARG A 49 -15.20 4.49 19.77
CA ARG A 49 -16.49 4.48 19.07
C ARG A 49 -16.49 5.38 17.85
N ALA A 50 -16.01 6.62 17.98
CA ALA A 50 -15.87 7.54 16.86
C ALA A 50 -14.95 6.98 15.75
N ALA A 51 -13.80 6.40 16.11
CA ALA A 51 -12.90 5.78 15.14
C ALA A 51 -13.56 4.58 14.42
N ARG A 52 -14.33 3.76 15.15
CA ARG A 52 -15.08 2.63 14.56
C ARG A 52 -16.14 3.13 13.58
N LEU A 53 -16.93 4.12 13.98
CA LEU A 53 -17.95 4.74 13.14
C LEU A 53 -17.31 5.38 11.90
N GLY A 54 -16.19 6.08 12.06
CA GLY A 54 -15.42 6.64 10.96
C GLY A 54 -14.94 5.57 9.97
N LEU A 55 -14.45 4.42 10.44
CA LEU A 55 -14.04 3.32 9.55
C LEU A 55 -15.22 2.70 8.80
N TRP A 56 -16.39 2.56 9.43
CA TRP A 56 -17.61 2.12 8.73
C TRP A 56 -18.12 3.14 7.74
N LEU A 57 -18.02 4.44 8.06
CA LEU A 57 -18.32 5.52 7.13
C LEU A 57 -17.40 5.47 5.91
N VAL A 58 -16.09 5.27 6.11
CA VAL A 58 -15.15 5.08 4.99
C VAL A 58 -15.53 3.86 4.15
N ALA A 59 -15.86 2.73 4.78
CA ALA A 59 -16.33 1.54 4.06
C ALA A 59 -17.60 1.82 3.23
N ALA A 60 -18.56 2.57 3.80
CA ALA A 60 -19.78 2.97 3.11
C ALA A 60 -19.50 3.93 1.94
N ILE A 61 -18.63 4.93 2.13
CA ILE A 61 -18.21 5.86 1.07
C ILE A 61 -17.53 5.08 -0.07
N LEU A 62 -16.65 4.13 0.25
CA LEU A 62 -16.01 3.30 -0.76
C LEU A 62 -17.01 2.43 -1.52
N ALA A 63 -17.98 1.83 -0.82
CA ALA A 63 -19.05 1.05 -1.44
C ALA A 63 -19.91 1.91 -2.39
N VAL A 64 -20.34 3.10 -1.93
CA VAL A 64 -21.08 4.07 -2.74
C VAL A 64 -20.25 4.53 -3.94
N ARG A 65 -18.95 4.77 -3.75
CA ARG A 65 -18.04 5.12 -4.84
C ARG A 65 -17.97 4.00 -5.89
N GLN A 66 -17.82 2.74 -5.49
CA GLN A 66 -17.77 1.62 -6.46
C GLN A 66 -19.08 1.52 -7.25
N LEU A 67 -20.21 1.63 -6.55
CA LEU A 67 -21.52 1.62 -7.16
C LEU A 67 -21.69 2.79 -8.15
N ALA A 68 -21.34 4.01 -7.72
CA ALA A 68 -21.43 5.20 -8.55
C ALA A 68 -20.56 5.08 -9.81
N VAL A 69 -19.31 4.61 -9.67
CA VAL A 69 -18.41 4.41 -10.82
C VAL A 69 -19.05 3.45 -11.82
N VAL A 70 -19.43 2.24 -11.41
CA VAL A 70 -20.01 1.23 -12.32
C VAL A 70 -21.31 1.73 -12.97
N LEU A 71 -22.18 2.39 -12.20
CA LEU A 71 -23.47 2.86 -12.71
C LEU A 71 -23.36 4.09 -13.61
N SER A 72 -22.35 4.94 -13.40
CA SER A 72 -22.07 6.11 -14.23
C SER A 72 -21.33 5.78 -15.53
N THR A 73 -20.62 4.64 -15.58
CA THR A 73 -19.97 4.15 -16.80
C THR A 73 -21.02 3.68 -17.82
N PRO A 74 -20.86 4.01 -19.12
CA PRO A 74 -21.75 3.55 -20.19
C PRO A 74 -21.91 2.03 -20.24
N ARG A 75 -23.07 1.55 -20.74
CA ARG A 75 -23.43 0.11 -20.69
C ARG A 75 -22.40 -0.81 -21.38
N GLY A 76 -21.74 -0.34 -22.45
CA GLY A 76 -20.71 -1.08 -23.19
C GLY A 76 -19.28 -1.01 -22.62
N GLU A 77 -19.06 -0.20 -21.57
CA GLU A 77 -17.75 0.02 -20.97
C GLU A 77 -17.67 -0.49 -19.52
N ARG A 78 -18.78 -1.00 -18.99
CA ARG A 78 -18.87 -1.56 -17.63
C ARG A 78 -19.18 -3.04 -17.68
N LEU A 79 -18.70 -3.77 -16.69
CA LEU A 79 -18.94 -5.22 -16.57
C LEU A 79 -18.59 -5.95 -17.89
N THR A 80 -17.47 -5.57 -18.51
CA THR A 80 -17.18 -5.91 -19.92
C THR A 80 -17.16 -7.42 -20.20
N ASP A 81 -16.64 -8.22 -19.27
CA ASP A 81 -16.65 -9.68 -19.42
C ASP A 81 -18.06 -10.24 -19.22
N LEU A 82 -18.80 -9.73 -18.23
CA LEU A 82 -20.19 -10.13 -18.01
C LEU A 82 -21.08 -9.78 -19.20
N GLU A 83 -20.90 -8.61 -19.82
CA GLU A 83 -21.61 -8.24 -21.05
C GLU A 83 -21.19 -9.15 -22.22
N THR A 84 -19.91 -9.50 -22.32
CA THR A 84 -19.44 -10.50 -23.29
C THR A 84 -20.06 -11.88 -23.08
N TRP A 85 -20.40 -12.23 -21.83
CA TRP A 85 -20.99 -13.51 -21.49
C TRP A 85 -22.51 -13.53 -21.61
N VAL A 86 -23.17 -12.47 -21.15
CA VAL A 86 -24.61 -12.40 -20.85
C VAL A 86 -25.34 -11.35 -21.70
N GLY A 87 -24.63 -10.56 -22.51
CA GLY A 87 -25.26 -9.61 -23.42
C GLY A 87 -26.13 -10.28 -24.49
N PRO A 88 -26.83 -9.49 -25.33
CA PRO A 88 -27.71 -10.01 -26.38
C PRO A 88 -27.02 -11.02 -27.32
N ASP A 89 -25.73 -10.79 -27.61
CA ASP A 89 -24.87 -11.68 -28.41
C ASP A 89 -23.83 -12.42 -27.55
N GLY A 90 -24.11 -12.56 -26.25
CA GLY A 90 -23.18 -13.09 -25.27
C GLY A 90 -22.91 -14.58 -25.45
N VAL A 91 -21.69 -15.03 -25.13
CA VAL A 91 -21.28 -16.44 -25.30
C VAL A 91 -22.13 -17.46 -24.53
N LEU A 92 -22.91 -17.05 -23.53
CA LEU A 92 -23.85 -17.93 -22.82
C LEU A 92 -25.21 -18.04 -23.51
N HIS A 93 -25.52 -17.18 -24.48
CA HIS A 93 -26.76 -17.17 -25.27
C HIS A 93 -26.65 -17.91 -26.60
N VAL A 94 -25.48 -17.87 -27.24
CA VAL A 94 -25.26 -18.55 -28.52
C VAL A 94 -25.40 -20.05 -28.34
N GLU A 95 -26.12 -20.74 -29.24
CA GLU A 95 -26.30 -22.21 -29.20
C GLU A 95 -25.00 -23.01 -29.50
N GLY A 96 -23.84 -22.35 -29.55
CA GLY A 96 -22.51 -22.91 -29.80
C GLY A 96 -21.70 -23.19 -28.53
N SER A 97 -20.41 -23.51 -28.70
CA SER A 97 -19.52 -23.77 -27.56
C SER A 97 -19.18 -22.48 -26.81
N LEU A 98 -19.08 -22.56 -25.48
CA LEU A 98 -18.64 -21.44 -24.64
C LEU A 98 -17.26 -20.89 -25.06
N TYR A 99 -16.43 -21.76 -25.64
CA TYR A 99 -15.01 -21.48 -25.88
C TYR A 99 -14.69 -21.14 -27.34
N ASP A 100 -15.67 -21.15 -28.25
CA ASP A 100 -15.43 -20.84 -29.68
C ASP A 100 -14.83 -19.45 -29.88
N SER A 101 -15.24 -18.48 -29.07
CA SER A 101 -14.69 -17.12 -29.14
C SER A 101 -13.41 -16.94 -28.30
N THR A 102 -13.02 -17.92 -27.50
CA THR A 102 -11.96 -17.85 -26.46
C THR A 102 -12.13 -16.73 -25.41
N ARG A 103 -13.24 -15.98 -25.43
CA ARG A 103 -13.52 -14.87 -24.49
C ARG A 103 -14.05 -15.33 -23.14
N PHE A 104 -14.61 -16.53 -23.04
CA PHE A 104 -14.99 -17.12 -21.76
C PHE A 104 -13.78 -17.77 -21.09
N THR A 105 -13.47 -17.34 -19.87
CA THR A 105 -12.31 -17.81 -19.09
C THR A 105 -12.66 -18.68 -17.89
N GLY A 106 -13.96 -18.84 -17.62
CA GLY A 106 -14.46 -19.67 -16.53
C GLY A 106 -14.37 -21.17 -16.83
N THR A 107 -14.64 -22.01 -15.83
CA THR A 107 -14.79 -23.45 -16.02
C THR A 107 -16.14 -23.80 -16.68
N PRO A 108 -16.29 -25.00 -17.27
CA PRO A 108 -17.59 -25.47 -17.76
C PRO A 108 -18.67 -25.47 -16.68
N PHE A 109 -18.31 -25.84 -15.44
CA PHE A 109 -19.21 -25.75 -14.29
C PHE A 109 -19.62 -24.29 -14.00
N GLY A 110 -18.68 -23.35 -14.06
CA GLY A 110 -18.98 -21.92 -13.93
C GLY A 110 -19.94 -21.43 -15.01
N GLY A 111 -19.73 -21.83 -16.27
CA GLY A 111 -20.65 -21.54 -17.37
C GLY A 111 -22.05 -22.10 -17.13
N LEU A 112 -22.14 -23.36 -16.69
CA LEU A 112 -23.41 -24.02 -16.37
C LEU A 112 -24.19 -23.29 -15.25
N VAL A 113 -23.50 -22.82 -14.21
CA VAL A 113 -24.13 -22.07 -13.11
C VAL A 113 -24.54 -20.65 -13.54
N LEU A 114 -23.79 -20.04 -14.45
CA LEU A 114 -24.08 -18.69 -14.95
C LEU A 114 -25.18 -18.67 -16.03
N LYS A 115 -25.37 -19.75 -16.78
CA LYS A 115 -26.33 -19.83 -17.89
C LYS A 115 -27.78 -19.50 -17.47
N PRO A 116 -28.33 -19.99 -16.34
CA PRO A 116 -29.67 -19.61 -15.90
C PRO A 116 -29.78 -18.13 -15.47
N LEU A 117 -28.68 -17.53 -15.06
CA LEU A 117 -28.64 -16.14 -14.62
C LEU A 117 -28.68 -15.15 -15.79
N THR A 118 -28.52 -15.62 -17.04
CA THR A 118 -28.45 -14.73 -18.20
C THR A 118 -29.76 -13.99 -18.48
N ARG A 119 -30.89 -14.71 -18.48
CA ARG A 119 -32.23 -14.14 -18.73
C ARG A 119 -32.66 -13.13 -17.66
N SER A 120 -32.28 -13.36 -16.40
CA SER A 120 -32.57 -12.43 -15.29
C SER A 120 -31.63 -11.22 -15.31
N ALA A 121 -30.40 -11.42 -15.79
CA ALA A 121 -29.41 -10.37 -15.87
C ALA A 121 -29.78 -9.35 -16.95
N GLU A 122 -30.29 -9.72 -18.12
CA GLU A 122 -30.60 -8.78 -19.22
C GLU A 122 -31.49 -7.59 -18.79
N GLN A 123 -32.42 -7.81 -17.86
CA GLN A 123 -33.35 -6.79 -17.37
C GLN A 123 -32.81 -5.93 -16.21
N THR A 124 -31.76 -6.38 -15.51
CA THR A 124 -31.24 -5.76 -14.27
C THR A 124 -29.72 -5.56 -14.25
N LEU A 125 -29.03 -5.84 -15.36
CA LEU A 125 -27.63 -6.30 -15.49
C LEU A 125 -26.59 -5.45 -14.75
N GLY A 126 -26.81 -4.15 -14.64
CA GLY A 126 -25.93 -3.26 -13.88
C GLY A 126 -26.16 -3.33 -12.37
N TRP A 127 -27.41 -3.30 -11.91
CA TRP A 127 -27.74 -3.15 -10.50
C TRP A 127 -27.59 -4.48 -9.76
N GLY A 128 -28.29 -5.53 -10.19
CA GLY A 128 -28.30 -6.82 -9.48
C GLY A 128 -26.90 -7.40 -9.29
N TRP A 129 -26.09 -7.41 -10.35
CA TRP A 129 -24.72 -7.93 -10.31
C TRP A 129 -23.80 -7.08 -9.42
N THR A 130 -23.90 -5.76 -9.50
CA THR A 130 -23.07 -4.85 -8.68
C THR A 130 -23.41 -4.98 -7.20
N PHE A 131 -24.70 -5.01 -6.84
CA PHE A 131 -25.12 -5.22 -5.46
C PHE A 131 -24.74 -6.61 -4.94
N GLY A 132 -24.89 -7.65 -5.76
CA GLY A 132 -24.46 -9.01 -5.43
C GLY A 132 -22.95 -9.08 -5.18
N THR A 133 -22.15 -8.50 -6.06
CA THR A 133 -20.68 -8.42 -5.93
C THR A 133 -20.29 -7.65 -4.66
N LEU A 134 -20.94 -6.52 -4.39
CA LEU A 134 -20.72 -5.75 -3.17
C LEU A 134 -21.02 -6.57 -1.91
N LEU A 135 -22.13 -7.30 -1.89
CA LEU A 135 -22.52 -8.16 -0.77
C LEU A 135 -21.52 -9.31 -0.58
N LEU A 136 -21.01 -9.91 -1.67
CA LEU A 136 -19.95 -10.92 -1.62
C LEU A 136 -18.66 -10.36 -1.01
N VAL A 137 -18.25 -9.13 -1.38
CA VAL A 137 -17.06 -8.50 -0.79
C VAL A 137 -17.26 -8.20 0.70
N VAL A 138 -18.43 -7.70 1.09
CA VAL A 138 -18.76 -7.45 2.50
C VAL A 138 -18.74 -8.77 3.29
N ALA A 139 -19.36 -9.83 2.77
CA ALA A 139 -19.34 -11.16 3.38
C ALA A 139 -17.90 -11.68 3.52
N LEU A 140 -17.09 -11.57 2.48
CA LEU A 140 -15.67 -11.95 2.49
C LEU A 140 -14.90 -11.19 3.57
N GLY A 141 -15.05 -9.86 3.65
CA GLY A 141 -14.40 -9.03 4.67
C GLY A 141 -14.82 -9.39 6.09
N LEU A 142 -16.11 -9.69 6.30
CA LEU A 142 -16.64 -10.12 7.60
C LEU A 142 -16.10 -11.50 8.01
N VAL A 143 -16.02 -12.46 7.09
CA VAL A 143 -15.47 -13.80 7.37
C VAL A 143 -13.96 -13.70 7.63
N ALA A 144 -13.21 -12.98 6.80
CA ALA A 144 -11.78 -12.76 6.99
C ALA A 144 -11.47 -12.09 8.35
N ALA A 145 -12.27 -11.10 8.75
CA ALA A 145 -12.13 -10.44 10.05
C ALA A 145 -12.39 -11.37 11.24
N ARG A 146 -13.35 -12.31 11.11
CA ARG A 146 -13.61 -13.34 12.13
C ARG A 146 -12.52 -14.42 12.15
N ALA A 147 -11.87 -14.68 11.02
CA ALA A 147 -10.82 -15.68 10.85
C ALA A 147 -9.43 -15.26 11.38
N LEU A 148 -9.31 -14.06 11.96
CA LEU A 148 -8.03 -13.57 12.50
C LEU A 148 -7.45 -14.51 13.58
N PRO A 149 -6.12 -14.73 13.62
CA PRO A 149 -5.49 -15.61 14.60
C PRO A 149 -5.74 -15.15 16.04
N GLN A 150 -6.31 -16.04 16.86
CA GLN A 150 -6.60 -15.76 18.27
C GLN A 150 -5.32 -15.85 19.13
N PRO A 151 -5.19 -15.07 20.23
CA PRO A 151 -6.16 -14.09 20.72
C PRO A 151 -6.06 -12.76 19.97
N VAL A 152 -7.21 -12.24 19.54
CA VAL A 152 -7.34 -10.91 18.94
C VAL A 152 -7.65 -9.89 20.03
N SER A 153 -6.96 -8.74 20.03
CA SER A 153 -7.27 -7.68 21.00
C SER A 153 -8.69 -7.14 20.78
N ARG A 154 -9.37 -6.64 21.83
CA ARG A 154 -10.71 -6.03 21.71
C ARG A 154 -10.76 -4.94 20.64
N ARG A 155 -9.71 -4.10 20.56
CA ARG A 155 -9.58 -3.06 19.51
C ARG A 155 -9.47 -3.67 18.11
N SER A 156 -8.60 -4.66 17.94
CA SER A 156 -8.40 -5.34 16.66
C SER A 156 -9.70 -6.01 16.19
N SER A 157 -10.46 -6.65 17.09
CA SER A 157 -11.74 -7.27 16.74
C SER A 157 -12.80 -6.24 16.29
N LEU A 158 -12.86 -5.07 16.93
CA LEU A 158 -13.79 -4.00 16.57
C LEU A 158 -13.48 -3.35 15.22
N PHE A 159 -12.20 -3.27 14.84
CA PHE A 159 -11.75 -2.63 13.60
C PHE A 159 -11.52 -3.60 12.45
N ALA A 160 -11.37 -4.90 12.70
CA ALA A 160 -11.00 -5.88 11.67
C ALA A 160 -11.98 -5.91 10.49
N ALA A 161 -13.29 -5.93 10.76
CA ALA A 161 -14.32 -5.98 9.72
C ALA A 161 -14.30 -4.75 8.79
N PRO A 162 -14.45 -3.50 9.30
CA PRO A 162 -14.46 -2.35 8.40
C PRO A 162 -13.10 -2.15 7.70
N VAL A 163 -11.97 -2.47 8.35
CA VAL A 163 -10.65 -2.42 7.71
C VAL A 163 -10.54 -3.44 6.59
N ALA A 164 -10.94 -4.70 6.80
CA ALA A 164 -10.90 -5.72 5.77
C ALA A 164 -11.78 -5.36 4.57
N ILE A 165 -12.99 -4.83 4.81
CA ILE A 165 -13.90 -4.36 3.75
C ILE A 165 -13.27 -3.19 2.98
N CYS A 166 -12.69 -2.21 3.66
CA CYS A 166 -12.01 -1.09 3.00
C CYS A 166 -10.84 -1.57 2.14
N LEU A 167 -10.00 -2.47 2.67
CA LEU A 167 -8.86 -3.03 1.93
C LEU A 167 -9.31 -3.82 0.70
N LEU A 168 -10.38 -4.62 0.82
CA LEU A 168 -10.97 -5.33 -0.30
C LEU A 168 -11.50 -4.35 -1.35
N MET A 169 -12.30 -3.35 -0.96
CA MET A 169 -12.86 -2.33 -1.86
C MET A 169 -11.81 -1.50 -2.61
N LEU A 170 -10.64 -1.29 -2.01
CA LEU A 170 -9.52 -0.57 -2.63
C LEU A 170 -8.65 -1.47 -3.52
N SER A 171 -8.72 -2.79 -3.34
CA SER A 171 -7.85 -3.73 -4.03
C SER A 171 -8.17 -3.84 -5.53
N LEU A 172 -7.12 -3.99 -6.34
CA LEU A 172 -7.18 -4.21 -7.78
C LEU A 172 -8.05 -5.41 -8.14
N PRO A 173 -7.98 -6.59 -7.46
CA PRO A 173 -8.83 -7.71 -7.83
C PRO A 173 -10.33 -7.41 -7.68
N VAL A 174 -10.74 -6.71 -6.63
CA VAL A 174 -12.15 -6.32 -6.42
C VAL A 174 -12.56 -5.21 -7.40
N ARG A 175 -11.71 -4.21 -7.63
CA ARG A 175 -11.97 -3.16 -8.62
C ARG A 175 -12.14 -3.76 -10.02
N ASN A 176 -11.30 -4.73 -10.38
CA ASN A 176 -11.40 -5.46 -11.64
C ASN A 176 -12.66 -6.36 -11.65
N ALA A 177 -13.05 -6.96 -10.54
CA ALA A 177 -14.31 -7.71 -10.48
C ALA A 177 -15.54 -6.82 -10.75
N PHE A 178 -15.55 -5.58 -10.25
CA PHE A 178 -16.60 -4.59 -10.56
C PHE A 178 -16.51 -4.04 -11.99
N TRP A 179 -15.31 -3.94 -12.55
CA TRP A 179 -15.12 -3.46 -13.92
C TRP A 179 -15.46 -4.53 -14.96
N LEU A 180 -15.07 -5.78 -14.71
CA LEU A 180 -15.23 -6.90 -15.64
C LEU A 180 -16.55 -7.67 -15.40
N GLY A 181 -17.09 -7.65 -14.18
CA GLY A 181 -18.24 -8.47 -13.80
C GLY A 181 -17.87 -9.93 -13.50
N GLN A 182 -16.69 -10.15 -12.92
CA GLN A 182 -16.11 -11.47 -12.67
C GLN A 182 -16.61 -12.13 -11.38
N THR A 183 -16.70 -13.46 -11.35
CA THR A 183 -17.18 -14.26 -10.20
C THR A 183 -16.09 -14.72 -9.24
N SER A 184 -14.85 -14.27 -9.43
CA SER A 184 -13.64 -14.71 -8.73
C SER A 184 -13.61 -14.47 -7.21
N ILE A 185 -14.52 -13.67 -6.68
CA ILE A 185 -14.71 -13.51 -5.22
C ILE A 185 -15.35 -14.78 -4.62
N ILE A 186 -16.20 -15.49 -5.38
CA ILE A 186 -16.98 -16.64 -4.91
C ILE A 186 -16.07 -17.78 -4.44
N PRO A 187 -15.06 -18.26 -5.23
CA PRO A 187 -14.17 -19.32 -4.77
C PRO A 187 -13.46 -18.98 -3.45
N VAL A 188 -12.94 -17.76 -3.32
CA VAL A 188 -12.23 -17.31 -2.12
C VAL A 188 -13.16 -17.29 -0.90
N LEU A 189 -14.39 -16.78 -1.08
CA LEU A 189 -15.40 -16.75 -0.03
C LEU A 189 -15.80 -18.16 0.41
N LEU A 190 -16.06 -19.07 -0.54
CA LEU A 190 -16.43 -20.45 -0.25
C LEU A 190 -15.34 -21.19 0.54
N VAL A 191 -14.06 -20.97 0.20
CA VAL A 191 -12.94 -21.53 0.96
C VAL A 191 -12.91 -21.01 2.39
N LEU A 192 -13.08 -19.71 2.57
CA LEU A 192 -13.09 -19.12 3.91
C LEU A 192 -14.32 -19.56 4.72
N LEU A 193 -15.49 -19.70 4.11
CA LEU A 193 -16.68 -20.24 4.76
C LEU A 193 -16.45 -21.70 5.19
N GLY A 194 -15.90 -22.55 4.32
CA GLY A 194 -15.60 -23.95 4.63
C GLY A 194 -14.49 -24.13 5.68
N CYS A 195 -13.57 -23.17 5.78
CA CYS A 195 -12.52 -23.17 6.79
C CYS A 195 -12.96 -22.60 8.15
N PHE A 196 -13.83 -21.58 8.17
CA PHE A 196 -14.05 -20.77 9.38
C PHE A 196 -15.51 -20.61 9.83
N ALA A 197 -16.50 -20.78 8.95
CA ALA A 197 -17.89 -20.48 9.27
C ALA A 197 -18.75 -21.75 9.43
N VAL A 198 -18.57 -22.73 8.55
CA VAL A 198 -19.38 -23.94 8.54
C VAL A 198 -18.90 -24.94 9.58
N ARG A 199 -19.86 -25.50 10.33
CA ARG A 199 -19.61 -26.55 11.31
C ARG A 199 -19.54 -27.91 10.61
N GLY A 200 -18.52 -28.70 10.95
CA GLY A 200 -18.33 -30.05 10.44
C GLY A 200 -17.45 -30.14 9.19
N GLU A 201 -16.63 -31.18 9.14
CA GLU A 201 -15.64 -31.37 8.06
C GLU A 201 -16.29 -31.64 6.70
N ARG A 202 -17.42 -32.35 6.66
CA ARG A 202 -18.09 -32.73 5.40
C ARG A 202 -18.61 -31.51 4.65
N ALA A 203 -19.43 -30.70 5.32
CA ALA A 203 -20.00 -29.49 4.74
C ALA A 203 -18.92 -28.44 4.41
N GLY A 204 -17.90 -28.31 5.27
CA GLY A 204 -16.76 -27.45 4.98
C GLY A 204 -15.95 -27.90 3.76
N GLY A 205 -15.69 -29.20 3.65
CA GLY A 205 -15.03 -29.81 2.49
C GLY A 205 -15.83 -29.63 1.20
N ALA A 206 -17.15 -29.89 1.25
CA ALA A 206 -18.04 -29.73 0.10
C ALA A 206 -18.04 -28.30 -0.46
N LEU A 207 -18.09 -27.27 0.40
CA LEU A 207 -17.98 -25.87 -0.04
C LEU A 207 -16.66 -25.58 -0.76
N ILE A 208 -15.55 -26.11 -0.24
CA ILE A 208 -14.23 -25.96 -0.88
C ILE A 208 -14.19 -26.74 -2.20
N GLY A 209 -14.89 -27.88 -2.31
CA GLY A 209 -15.04 -28.65 -3.55
C GLY A 209 -15.82 -27.87 -4.62
N VAL A 210 -16.91 -27.18 -4.23
CA VAL A 210 -17.61 -26.26 -5.14
C VAL A 210 -16.70 -25.11 -5.57
N ALA A 211 -15.92 -24.55 -4.64
CA ALA A 211 -14.92 -23.52 -4.96
C ALA A 211 -13.90 -24.02 -5.99
N ALA A 212 -13.44 -25.26 -5.85
CA ALA A 212 -12.55 -25.92 -6.80
C ALA A 212 -13.21 -26.16 -8.17
N ALA A 213 -14.53 -26.38 -8.22
CA ALA A 213 -15.24 -26.52 -9.49
C ALA A 213 -15.32 -25.19 -10.26
N PHE A 214 -15.38 -24.05 -9.56
CA PHE A 214 -15.24 -22.73 -10.17
C PHE A 214 -13.79 -22.39 -10.52
N GLN A 215 -12.83 -22.79 -9.67
CA GLN A 215 -11.42 -22.49 -9.82
C GLN A 215 -10.57 -23.71 -9.44
N PRO A 216 -10.16 -24.55 -10.40
CA PRO A 216 -9.50 -25.83 -10.13
C PRO A 216 -8.22 -25.76 -9.29
N THR A 217 -7.51 -24.64 -9.32
CA THR A 217 -6.32 -24.43 -8.48
C THR A 217 -6.60 -24.45 -6.98
N VAL A 218 -7.86 -24.30 -6.57
CA VAL A 218 -8.30 -24.48 -5.17
C VAL A 218 -8.20 -25.94 -4.70
N LEU A 219 -7.99 -26.92 -5.60
CA LEU A 219 -7.65 -28.29 -5.21
C LEU A 219 -6.39 -28.38 -4.33
N LEU A 220 -5.50 -27.38 -4.41
CA LEU A 220 -4.31 -27.28 -3.56
C LEU A 220 -4.64 -27.19 -2.06
N PHE A 221 -5.90 -26.89 -1.69
CA PHE A 221 -6.36 -26.91 -0.30
C PHE A 221 -6.58 -28.34 0.24
N ALA A 222 -6.75 -29.36 -0.61
CA ALA A 222 -6.92 -30.74 -0.15
C ALA A 222 -5.69 -31.24 0.64
N PRO A 223 -4.44 -31.09 0.15
CA PRO A 223 -3.24 -31.37 0.95
C PRO A 223 -3.18 -30.60 2.27
N LEU A 224 -3.53 -29.30 2.27
CA LEU A 224 -3.56 -28.51 3.51
C LEU A 224 -4.51 -29.13 4.53
N LEU A 225 -5.75 -29.45 4.12
CA LEU A 225 -6.75 -30.07 5.00
C LEU A 225 -6.31 -31.45 5.48
N TRP A 226 -5.72 -32.25 4.59
CA TRP A 226 -5.23 -33.58 4.91
C TRP A 226 -4.13 -33.56 5.98
N PHE A 227 -3.10 -32.74 5.79
CA PHE A 227 -1.95 -32.64 6.70
C PHE A 227 -2.23 -31.82 7.96
N THR A 228 -3.39 -31.19 8.06
CA THR A 228 -3.87 -30.52 9.29
C THR A 228 -4.87 -31.37 10.08
N GLY A 229 -5.06 -32.64 9.69
CA GLY A 229 -5.92 -33.60 10.38
C GLY A 229 -7.39 -33.62 9.91
N ARG A 230 -7.79 -32.72 9.02
CA ARG A 230 -9.16 -32.61 8.47
C ARG A 230 -9.35 -33.49 7.23
N ARG A 231 -9.06 -34.79 7.38
CA ARG A 231 -9.07 -35.74 6.25
C ARG A 231 -10.44 -35.92 5.61
N ASN A 232 -11.52 -35.88 6.40
CA ASN A 232 -12.87 -35.96 5.84
C ASN A 232 -13.17 -34.71 5.00
N ALA A 233 -12.73 -33.53 5.44
CA ALA A 233 -12.90 -32.31 4.65
C ALA A 233 -12.15 -32.39 3.31
N ALA A 234 -10.94 -32.94 3.30
CA ALA A 234 -10.18 -33.17 2.06
C ALA A 234 -10.89 -34.16 1.12
N ALA A 235 -11.44 -35.26 1.66
CA ALA A 235 -12.21 -36.24 0.89
C ALA A 235 -13.48 -35.63 0.29
N TRP A 236 -14.26 -34.87 1.08
CA TRP A 236 -15.48 -34.19 0.60
C TRP A 236 -15.17 -33.09 -0.40
N LEU A 237 -14.06 -32.37 -0.25
CA LEU A 237 -13.57 -31.43 -1.26
C LEU A 237 -13.37 -32.14 -2.59
N GLY A 238 -12.62 -33.25 -2.61
CA GLY A 238 -12.38 -34.03 -3.82
C GLY A 238 -13.66 -34.61 -4.41
N ALA A 239 -14.53 -35.19 -3.58
CA ALA A 239 -15.79 -35.79 -4.01
C ALA A 239 -16.74 -34.75 -4.61
N THR A 240 -16.91 -33.58 -3.97
CA THR A 240 -17.78 -32.52 -4.49
C THR A 240 -17.20 -31.89 -5.75
N PHE A 241 -15.89 -31.68 -5.83
CA PHE A 241 -15.24 -31.25 -7.08
C PHE A 241 -15.54 -32.24 -8.21
N ALA A 242 -15.28 -33.53 -8.00
CA ALA A 242 -15.54 -34.57 -9.00
C ALA A 242 -17.01 -34.62 -9.41
N ALA A 243 -17.95 -34.49 -8.47
CA ALA A 243 -19.38 -34.47 -8.76
C ALA A 243 -19.79 -33.25 -9.59
N CYS A 244 -19.31 -32.04 -9.24
CA CYS A 244 -19.58 -30.82 -10.00
C CYS A 244 -18.98 -30.87 -11.41
N THR A 245 -17.75 -31.40 -11.54
CA THR A 245 -17.10 -31.59 -12.83
C THR A 245 -17.83 -32.64 -13.68
N ALA A 246 -18.25 -33.77 -13.10
CA ALA A 246 -19.03 -34.78 -13.79
C ALA A 246 -20.40 -34.25 -14.24
N LEU A 247 -21.05 -33.42 -13.42
CA LEU A 247 -22.30 -32.73 -13.80
C LEU A 247 -22.08 -31.80 -15.00
N ALA A 248 -20.97 -31.04 -15.01
CA ALA A 248 -20.62 -30.18 -16.13
C ALA A 248 -20.31 -30.99 -17.41
N TRP A 249 -19.62 -32.13 -17.29
CA TRP A 249 -19.39 -33.05 -18.41
C TRP A 249 -20.68 -33.67 -18.94
N ALA A 250 -21.64 -34.00 -18.07
CA ALA A 250 -22.92 -34.55 -18.48
C ALA A 250 -23.80 -33.51 -19.18
N ALA A 251 -23.79 -32.26 -18.70
CA ALA A 251 -24.60 -31.18 -19.26
C ALA A 251 -23.95 -30.52 -20.49
N MET A 252 -22.63 -30.43 -20.54
CA MET A 252 -21.85 -29.72 -21.57
C MET A 252 -20.60 -30.53 -21.96
N PRO A 253 -20.75 -31.69 -22.64
CA PRO A 253 -19.64 -32.61 -22.91
C PRO A 253 -18.57 -32.00 -23.81
N HIS A 254 -18.99 -31.30 -24.87
CA HIS A 254 -18.07 -30.68 -25.83
C HIS A 254 -17.24 -29.56 -25.19
N ASP A 255 -17.90 -28.64 -24.47
CA ASP A 255 -17.22 -27.57 -23.73
C ASP A 255 -16.26 -28.12 -22.66
N SER A 256 -16.66 -29.20 -22.00
CA SER A 256 -15.82 -29.85 -21.00
C SER A 256 -14.57 -30.48 -21.61
N TYR A 257 -14.69 -31.13 -22.77
CA TYR A 257 -13.54 -31.60 -23.53
C TYR A 257 -12.63 -30.45 -23.96
N THR A 258 -13.20 -29.38 -24.51
CA THR A 258 -12.46 -28.19 -24.96
C THR A 258 -11.69 -27.52 -23.82
N TYR A 259 -12.27 -27.43 -22.62
CA TYR A 259 -11.59 -26.84 -21.46
C TYR A 259 -10.48 -27.74 -20.87
N TRP A 260 -10.78 -29.01 -20.63
CA TRP A 260 -9.88 -29.91 -19.90
C TRP A 260 -8.79 -30.52 -20.78
N VAL A 261 -9.09 -30.78 -22.05
CA VAL A 261 -8.20 -31.49 -22.98
C VAL A 261 -7.55 -30.52 -23.96
N HIS A 262 -8.34 -29.73 -24.69
CA HIS A 262 -7.81 -28.84 -25.73
C HIS A 262 -7.07 -27.63 -25.11
N HIS A 263 -7.70 -26.95 -24.16
CA HIS A 263 -7.12 -25.83 -23.44
C HIS A 263 -6.53 -26.23 -22.08
N LEU A 264 -6.04 -27.48 -21.87
CA LEU A 264 -5.41 -27.98 -20.63
C LEU A 264 -5.67 -27.13 -19.35
N ALA A 265 -6.92 -27.12 -18.87
CA ALA A 265 -7.40 -26.32 -17.73
C ALA A 265 -7.40 -24.79 -17.94
N GLY A 266 -7.83 -24.35 -19.11
CA GLY A 266 -8.01 -22.93 -19.50
C GLY A 266 -6.75 -22.20 -19.99
N VAL A 267 -5.68 -22.91 -20.35
CA VAL A 267 -4.52 -22.33 -21.04
C VAL A 267 -4.94 -21.76 -22.39
N GLY A 268 -4.65 -20.48 -22.64
CA GLY A 268 -4.98 -19.80 -23.91
C GLY A 268 -6.39 -19.19 -23.97
N LEU A 269 -7.22 -19.39 -22.95
CA LEU A 269 -8.53 -18.71 -22.84
C LEU A 269 -8.36 -17.32 -22.23
N GLY A 270 -9.07 -16.33 -22.76
CA GLY A 270 -9.10 -14.95 -22.22
C GLY A 270 -8.04 -14.01 -22.76
N GLY A 271 -7.22 -14.47 -23.71
CA GLY A 271 -6.16 -13.68 -24.32
C GLY A 271 -4.81 -14.39 -24.26
N ARG A 272 -3.76 -13.64 -24.60
CA ARG A 272 -2.40 -14.18 -24.66
C ARG A 272 -1.88 -14.51 -23.25
N ALA A 273 -1.20 -15.64 -23.10
CA ALA A 273 -0.68 -16.08 -21.81
C ALA A 273 0.44 -15.17 -21.26
N ASP A 274 1.13 -14.40 -22.11
CA ASP A 274 2.15 -13.41 -21.73
C ASP A 274 1.57 -12.04 -21.31
N ASP A 275 0.25 -11.84 -21.41
CA ASP A 275 -0.41 -10.58 -21.07
C ASP A 275 -0.14 -10.15 -19.60
N LEU A 276 0.01 -8.84 -19.37
CA LEU A 276 0.25 -8.26 -18.04
C LEU A 276 -0.91 -8.51 -17.05
N ALA A 277 -2.12 -8.78 -17.56
CA ALA A 277 -3.25 -9.21 -16.76
C ALA A 277 -3.06 -10.62 -16.18
N ASN A 278 -2.24 -11.47 -16.81
CA ASN A 278 -1.88 -12.78 -16.31
C ASN A 278 -0.66 -12.71 -15.37
N GLN A 279 -0.89 -12.93 -14.08
CA GLN A 279 0.13 -12.91 -13.03
C GLN A 279 0.51 -14.33 -12.57
N SER A 280 0.46 -15.33 -13.46
CA SER A 280 0.94 -16.69 -13.19
C SER A 280 2.45 -16.85 -13.44
N LEU A 281 3.04 -17.92 -12.90
CA LEU A 281 4.43 -18.28 -13.19
C LEU A 281 4.64 -18.58 -14.67
N HIS A 282 3.70 -19.28 -15.30
CA HIS A 282 3.73 -19.55 -16.74
C HIS A 282 3.78 -18.25 -17.56
N GLY A 283 2.87 -17.30 -17.30
CA GLY A 283 2.87 -16.01 -17.98
C GLY A 283 4.15 -15.20 -17.75
N ALA A 284 4.75 -15.29 -16.55
CA ALA A 284 6.01 -14.64 -16.24
C ALA A 284 7.19 -15.25 -17.03
N LEU A 285 7.25 -16.56 -17.19
CA LEU A 285 8.29 -17.24 -17.97
C LEU A 285 8.19 -16.88 -19.46
N LEU A 286 6.96 -16.80 -20.00
CA LEU A 286 6.73 -16.34 -21.37
C LEU A 286 7.19 -14.89 -21.57
N ARG A 287 6.90 -13.98 -20.62
CA ARG A 287 7.39 -12.59 -20.65
C ARG A 287 8.91 -12.47 -20.56
N LEU A 288 9.58 -13.47 -19.98
CA LEU A 288 11.05 -13.56 -19.94
C LEU A 288 11.64 -14.16 -21.23
N GLY A 289 10.80 -14.51 -22.21
CA GLY A 289 11.23 -15.06 -23.50
C GLY A 289 11.41 -16.58 -23.52
N LEU A 290 11.08 -17.30 -22.45
CA LEU A 290 11.04 -18.76 -22.50
C LEU A 290 9.79 -19.21 -23.24
N SER A 291 9.91 -20.18 -24.15
CA SER A 291 8.77 -20.82 -24.82
C SER A 291 9.09 -22.27 -25.17
N GLY A 292 8.05 -23.06 -25.49
CA GLY A 292 8.20 -24.46 -25.88
C GLY A 292 8.47 -25.42 -24.71
N PRO A 293 9.09 -26.59 -24.96
CA PRO A 293 9.25 -27.63 -23.94
C PRO A 293 10.05 -27.20 -22.71
N LEU A 294 11.05 -26.33 -22.88
CA LEU A 294 11.85 -25.80 -21.77
C LEU A 294 11.01 -24.96 -20.81
N GLU A 295 10.14 -24.10 -21.36
CA GLU A 295 9.23 -23.28 -20.56
C GLU A 295 8.33 -24.15 -19.70
N ILE A 296 7.68 -25.15 -20.30
CA ILE A 296 6.81 -26.11 -19.61
C ILE A 296 7.59 -26.85 -18.51
N ALA A 297 8.79 -27.35 -18.81
CA ALA A 297 9.63 -28.06 -17.84
C ALA A 297 9.99 -27.15 -16.65
N VAL A 298 10.42 -25.91 -16.91
CA VAL A 298 10.75 -24.93 -15.87
C VAL A 298 9.51 -24.56 -15.06
N PHE A 299 8.37 -24.33 -15.70
CA PHE A 299 7.10 -24.05 -15.04
C PHE A 299 6.69 -25.19 -14.10
N LEU A 300 6.74 -26.45 -14.56
CA LEU A 300 6.38 -27.61 -13.74
C LEU A 300 7.33 -27.79 -12.55
N VAL A 301 8.65 -27.69 -12.77
CA VAL A 301 9.65 -27.87 -11.71
C VAL A 301 9.56 -26.75 -10.66
N LEU A 302 9.55 -25.49 -11.10
CA LEU A 302 9.45 -24.35 -10.18
C LEU A 302 8.08 -24.29 -9.51
N GLY A 303 7.00 -24.52 -10.26
CA GLY A 303 5.64 -24.58 -9.75
C GLY A 303 5.48 -25.65 -8.67
N ALA A 304 5.95 -26.88 -8.93
CA ALA A 304 5.94 -27.97 -7.95
C ALA A 304 6.78 -27.65 -6.72
N GLY A 305 7.99 -27.09 -6.90
CA GLY A 305 8.86 -26.69 -5.80
C GLY A 305 8.22 -25.61 -4.90
N ILE A 306 7.62 -24.59 -5.51
CA ILE A 306 6.93 -23.50 -4.80
C ILE A 306 5.67 -24.03 -4.10
N ALA A 307 4.88 -24.89 -4.74
CA ALA A 307 3.71 -25.49 -4.13
C ALA A 307 4.07 -26.39 -2.94
N ALA A 308 5.08 -27.25 -3.08
CA ALA A 308 5.55 -28.12 -2.01
C ALA A 308 6.06 -27.31 -0.81
N LEU A 309 6.89 -26.29 -1.05
CA LEU A 309 7.40 -25.41 0.00
C LEU A 309 6.27 -24.59 0.64
N GLY A 310 5.40 -24.00 -0.17
CA GLY A 310 4.24 -23.21 0.27
C GLY A 310 3.30 -24.03 1.13
N LEU A 311 2.93 -25.24 0.70
CA LEU A 311 2.09 -26.16 1.48
C LEU A 311 2.76 -26.59 2.78
N ARG A 312 4.05 -26.97 2.75
CA ARG A 312 4.80 -27.31 3.97
C ARG A 312 4.75 -26.16 4.98
N ARG A 313 4.92 -24.93 4.51
CA ARG A 313 4.85 -23.72 5.34
C ARG A 313 3.42 -23.44 5.82
N ALA A 314 2.41 -23.57 4.96
CA ALA A 314 1.01 -23.40 5.31
C ALA A 314 0.59 -24.39 6.42
N VAL A 315 0.92 -25.67 6.27
CA VAL A 315 0.67 -26.72 7.27
C VAL A 315 1.34 -26.36 8.60
N ARG A 316 2.59 -25.89 8.58
CA ARG A 316 3.29 -25.42 9.80
C ARG A 316 2.54 -24.28 10.49
N TYR A 317 2.09 -23.27 9.74
CA TYR A 317 1.35 -22.14 10.32
C TYR A 317 -0.07 -22.51 10.76
N ALA A 318 -0.71 -23.49 10.11
CA ALA A 318 -1.99 -24.02 10.56
C ALA A 318 -1.85 -24.73 11.92
N HIS A 319 -0.83 -25.59 12.08
CA HIS A 319 -0.51 -26.24 13.37
C HIS A 319 -0.12 -25.24 14.47
N ASP A 320 0.52 -24.14 14.09
CA ASP A 320 0.82 -23.02 14.99
C ASP A 320 -0.43 -22.21 15.39
N GLY A 321 -1.62 -22.55 14.87
CA GLY A 321 -2.89 -21.90 15.17
C GLY A 321 -3.12 -20.61 14.38
N GLN A 322 -2.49 -20.46 13.21
CA GLN A 322 -2.64 -19.34 12.28
C GLN A 322 -3.29 -19.80 10.96
N LEU A 323 -4.47 -20.41 11.04
CA LEU A 323 -5.14 -21.02 9.89
C LEU A 323 -5.41 -20.02 8.74
N LEU A 324 -5.75 -18.77 9.03
CA LEU A 324 -5.98 -17.77 7.97
C LEU A 324 -4.70 -17.44 7.19
N LEU A 325 -3.55 -17.42 7.87
CA LEU A 325 -2.25 -17.27 7.22
C LEU A 325 -1.93 -18.51 6.36
N ALA A 326 -2.24 -19.70 6.86
CA ALA A 326 -2.07 -20.94 6.09
C ALA A 326 -2.93 -20.92 4.81
N VAL A 327 -4.20 -20.53 4.92
CA VAL A 327 -5.11 -20.37 3.77
C VAL A 327 -4.58 -19.35 2.77
N ALA A 328 -4.08 -18.19 3.24
CA ALA A 328 -3.49 -17.18 2.37
C ALA A 328 -2.24 -17.69 1.65
N ILE A 329 -1.35 -18.42 2.34
CA ILE A 329 -0.14 -19.01 1.76
C ILE A 329 -0.50 -20.08 0.71
N THR A 330 -1.47 -20.96 1.00
CA THR A 330 -1.94 -21.96 0.04
C THR A 330 -2.57 -21.29 -1.19
N GLY A 331 -3.36 -20.24 -1.01
CA GLY A 331 -3.90 -19.45 -2.11
C GLY A 331 -2.81 -18.75 -2.95
N CYS A 332 -1.77 -18.21 -2.31
CA CYS A 332 -0.61 -17.66 -3.02
C CYS A 332 0.12 -18.74 -3.84
N ALA A 333 0.28 -19.94 -3.30
CA ALA A 333 0.85 -21.07 -4.04
C ALA A 333 -0.06 -21.50 -5.21
N ALA A 334 -1.39 -21.47 -5.04
CA ALA A 334 -2.36 -21.76 -6.09
C ALA A 334 -2.28 -20.76 -7.27
N ILE A 335 -2.01 -19.47 -7.00
CA ILE A 335 -1.76 -18.47 -8.04
C ILE A 335 -0.51 -18.83 -8.86
N VAL A 336 0.57 -19.24 -8.19
CA VAL A 336 1.86 -19.53 -8.83
C VAL A 336 1.74 -20.73 -9.77
N VAL A 337 1.08 -21.81 -9.33
CA VAL A 337 0.94 -23.05 -10.13
C VAL A 337 -0.21 -23.00 -11.14
N SER A 338 -1.03 -21.95 -11.12
CA SER A 338 -2.07 -21.78 -12.13
C SER A 338 -1.42 -21.54 -13.49
N PRO A 339 -1.88 -22.17 -14.58
CA PRO A 339 -1.39 -21.83 -15.92
C PRO A 339 -1.73 -20.37 -16.27
N THR A 340 -2.93 -19.93 -15.91
CA THR A 340 -3.37 -18.52 -16.00
C THR A 340 -3.89 -18.05 -14.65
N ALA A 341 -3.44 -16.88 -14.19
CA ALA A 341 -3.87 -16.25 -12.95
C ALA A 341 -4.19 -14.78 -13.22
N TRP A 342 -5.42 -14.53 -13.66
CA TRP A 342 -5.90 -13.20 -14.00
C TRP A 342 -5.98 -12.29 -12.78
N GLN A 343 -5.81 -10.98 -12.98
CA GLN A 343 -5.78 -9.99 -11.89
C GLN A 343 -6.96 -10.07 -10.90
N HIS A 344 -8.14 -10.46 -11.37
CA HIS A 344 -9.33 -10.62 -10.52
C HIS A 344 -9.24 -11.83 -9.56
N GLN A 345 -8.37 -12.81 -9.82
CA GLN A 345 -8.19 -14.03 -9.00
C GLN A 345 -7.14 -13.87 -7.88
N LEU A 346 -6.50 -12.70 -7.76
CA LEU A 346 -5.32 -12.50 -6.91
C LEU A 346 -5.65 -12.11 -5.45
N LEU A 347 -6.91 -12.25 -5.03
CA LEU A 347 -7.39 -11.92 -3.67
C LEU A 347 -6.64 -12.65 -2.56
N TRP A 348 -6.07 -13.83 -2.84
CA TRP A 348 -5.28 -14.60 -1.88
C TRP A 348 -4.08 -13.82 -1.34
N VAL A 349 -3.44 -12.99 -2.17
CA VAL A 349 -2.28 -12.18 -1.77
C VAL A 349 -2.70 -11.14 -0.75
N LEU A 350 -3.88 -10.54 -0.88
CA LEU A 350 -4.41 -9.58 0.09
C LEU A 350 -4.66 -10.24 1.45
N LEU A 351 -5.15 -11.49 1.49
CA LEU A 351 -5.34 -12.23 2.74
C LEU A 351 -4.01 -12.47 3.49
N ALA A 352 -2.87 -12.48 2.79
CA ALA A 352 -1.57 -12.63 3.42
C ALA A 352 -1.18 -11.44 4.32
N VAL A 353 -1.92 -10.33 4.28
CA VAL A 353 -1.75 -9.15 5.16
C VAL A 353 -1.76 -9.51 6.65
N VAL A 354 -2.39 -10.63 7.03
CA VAL A 354 -2.48 -11.09 8.43
C VAL A 354 -1.16 -11.63 8.97
N GLY A 355 -0.22 -11.95 8.08
CA GLY A 355 1.11 -12.44 8.43
C GLY A 355 1.93 -11.40 9.18
N ARG A 356 2.47 -11.80 10.34
CA ARG A 356 3.32 -10.92 11.17
C ARG A 356 4.79 -11.15 10.86
N VAL A 357 5.51 -10.08 10.52
CA VAL A 357 6.95 -10.11 10.22
C VAL A 357 7.71 -9.21 11.19
N GLY A 358 8.95 -9.58 11.49
CA GLY A 358 9.89 -8.75 12.25
C GLY A 358 9.67 -8.72 13.77
N LYS A 359 10.76 -8.67 14.53
CA LYS A 359 10.72 -8.65 16.01
C LYS A 359 10.32 -7.27 16.57
N ARG A 360 10.62 -6.19 15.85
CA ARG A 360 10.36 -4.80 16.27
C ARG A 360 8.95 -4.36 15.89
N ALA A 361 8.36 -3.48 16.69
CA ALA A 361 7.04 -2.91 16.41
C ALA A 361 7.02 -2.13 15.09
N SER A 362 8.13 -1.46 14.73
CA SER A 362 8.29 -0.76 13.45
C SER A 362 8.24 -1.66 12.22
N ASP A 363 8.68 -2.91 12.35
CA ASP A 363 8.76 -3.85 11.22
C ASP A 363 7.43 -4.56 10.95
N ARG A 364 6.48 -4.46 11.90
CA ARG A 364 5.17 -5.13 11.81
C ARG A 364 4.32 -4.65 10.66
N LEU A 365 4.53 -3.41 10.23
CA LEU A 365 3.79 -2.81 9.12
C LEU A 365 4.42 -3.10 7.76
N VAL A 366 5.65 -3.59 7.69
CA VAL A 366 6.40 -3.75 6.44
C VAL A 366 5.66 -4.67 5.48
N TRP A 367 5.31 -5.86 5.94
CA TRP A 367 4.59 -6.83 5.12
C TRP A 367 3.16 -6.40 4.79
N PRO A 368 2.33 -5.98 5.76
CA PRO A 368 1.00 -5.46 5.47
C PRO A 368 1.00 -4.31 4.46
N VAL A 369 1.90 -3.33 4.62
CA VAL A 369 1.99 -2.18 3.70
C VAL A 369 2.44 -2.63 2.31
N ALA A 370 3.43 -3.53 2.21
CA ALA A 370 3.87 -4.05 0.93
C ALA A 370 2.72 -4.77 0.19
N VAL A 371 1.99 -5.65 0.88
CA VAL A 371 0.82 -6.35 0.31
C VAL A 371 -0.25 -5.34 -0.12
N VAL A 372 -0.60 -4.38 0.74
CA VAL A 372 -1.64 -3.38 0.41
C VAL A 372 -1.22 -2.54 -0.78
N VAL A 373 0.02 -2.06 -0.84
CA VAL A 373 0.53 -1.26 -1.97
C VAL A 373 0.48 -2.07 -3.27
N VAL A 374 0.99 -3.30 -3.27
CA VAL A 374 0.98 -4.20 -4.44
C VAL A 374 -0.44 -4.55 -4.89
N MET A 375 -1.37 -4.68 -3.94
CA MET A 375 -2.76 -5.01 -4.23
C MET A 375 -3.62 -3.82 -4.59
N THR A 376 -3.21 -2.57 -4.37
CA THR A 376 -4.06 -1.38 -4.58
C THR A 376 -3.54 -0.44 -5.67
N LEU A 377 -2.22 -0.35 -5.84
CA LEU A 377 -1.58 0.57 -6.77
C LEU A 377 -1.12 -0.17 -8.03
N PRO A 378 -1.26 0.45 -9.22
CA PRO A 378 -0.66 -0.07 -10.44
C PRO A 378 0.86 -0.24 -10.31
N ALA A 379 1.44 -1.27 -10.92
CA ALA A 379 2.87 -1.55 -10.84
C ALA A 379 3.75 -0.37 -11.29
N LYS A 380 3.30 0.41 -12.27
CA LYS A 380 3.94 1.65 -12.74
C LYS A 380 4.07 2.75 -11.68
N MET A 381 3.28 2.69 -10.60
CA MET A 381 3.40 3.59 -9.45
C MET A 381 4.39 3.04 -8.40
N ILE A 382 4.60 1.72 -8.36
CA ILE A 382 5.42 1.05 -7.34
C ILE A 382 6.88 0.95 -7.78
N LEU A 383 7.17 0.76 -9.08
CA LEU A 383 8.53 0.59 -9.59
C LEU A 383 8.82 1.57 -10.73
N PRO A 384 10.05 2.14 -10.82
CA PRO A 384 10.43 3.06 -11.90
C PRO A 384 10.22 2.46 -13.30
N ASN A 385 9.96 3.31 -14.29
CA ASN A 385 9.84 2.88 -15.69
C ASN A 385 11.23 2.79 -16.34
N MET A 386 11.99 1.75 -16.00
CA MET A 386 13.30 1.44 -16.57
C MET A 386 13.25 0.05 -17.18
N ALA A 387 13.80 -0.12 -18.39
CA ALA A 387 13.80 -1.41 -19.09
C ALA A 387 14.34 -2.57 -18.22
N ALA A 388 15.43 -2.31 -17.49
CA ALA A 388 16.03 -3.27 -16.55
C ALA A 388 15.08 -3.71 -15.40
N LEU A 389 14.05 -2.93 -15.09
CA LEU A 389 13.08 -3.21 -14.03
C LEU A 389 11.74 -3.73 -14.57
N HIS A 390 11.53 -3.80 -15.89
CA HIS A 390 10.28 -4.30 -16.47
C HIS A 390 9.93 -5.71 -15.97
N PRO A 391 10.85 -6.70 -15.94
CA PRO A 391 10.52 -8.03 -15.42
C PRO A 391 10.05 -8.01 -13.96
N LEU A 392 10.62 -7.13 -13.13
CA LEU A 392 10.22 -6.99 -11.73
C LEU A 392 8.86 -6.29 -11.60
N ARG A 393 8.67 -5.21 -12.37
CA ARG A 393 7.46 -4.38 -12.34
C ARG A 393 6.25 -5.18 -12.82
N ASP A 394 6.40 -5.84 -13.95
CA ASP A 394 5.29 -6.47 -14.65
C ASP A 394 4.83 -7.77 -13.93
N ASN A 395 5.66 -8.30 -13.04
CA ASN A 395 5.38 -9.48 -12.21
C ASN A 395 5.27 -9.15 -10.70
N VAL A 396 5.13 -7.89 -10.30
CA VAL A 396 5.21 -7.48 -8.89
C VAL A 396 4.19 -8.21 -7.99
N VAL A 397 3.01 -8.52 -8.52
CA VAL A 397 1.98 -9.25 -7.78
C VAL A 397 2.33 -10.72 -7.62
N LEU A 398 2.77 -11.38 -8.70
CA LEU A 398 3.28 -12.75 -8.65
C LEU A 398 4.45 -12.86 -7.67
N LEU A 399 5.38 -11.92 -7.69
CA LEU A 399 6.53 -11.89 -6.79
C LEU A 399 6.10 -11.74 -5.33
N ALA A 400 5.06 -10.96 -5.04
CA ALA A 400 4.47 -10.89 -3.70
C ALA A 400 3.84 -12.24 -3.28
N ALA A 401 3.16 -12.94 -4.20
CA ALA A 401 2.60 -14.26 -3.95
C ALA A 401 3.71 -15.31 -3.67
N ILE A 402 4.75 -15.33 -4.50
CA ILE A 402 5.94 -16.19 -4.31
C ILE A 402 6.60 -15.86 -2.97
N ALA A 403 6.84 -14.58 -2.67
CA ALA A 403 7.47 -14.16 -1.42
C ALA A 403 6.65 -14.60 -0.20
N ALA A 404 5.32 -14.43 -0.24
CA ALA A 404 4.43 -14.92 0.82
C ALA A 404 4.53 -16.44 1.00
N ALA A 405 4.54 -17.18 -0.12
CA ALA A 405 4.56 -18.63 -0.11
C ALA A 405 5.90 -19.22 0.34
N THR A 406 7.03 -18.61 -0.02
CA THR A 406 8.35 -19.26 0.08
C THR A 406 9.37 -18.52 0.94
N VAL A 407 9.42 -17.18 0.89
CA VAL A 407 10.54 -16.40 1.47
C VAL A 407 10.21 -15.71 2.80
N VAL A 408 9.04 -15.08 2.92
CA VAL A 408 8.75 -14.12 4.00
C VAL A 408 8.70 -14.81 5.36
N PRO A 409 9.54 -14.45 6.34
CA PRO A 409 9.64 -15.19 7.61
C PRO A 409 8.52 -14.77 8.58
N PHE A 410 7.29 -15.27 8.36
CA PHE A 410 6.20 -15.01 9.31
C PHE A 410 6.50 -15.63 10.67
N LEU A 411 6.28 -14.84 11.72
CA LEU A 411 6.51 -15.24 13.10
C LEU A 411 5.53 -16.34 13.52
N SER A 412 6.06 -17.38 14.15
CA SER A 412 5.24 -18.35 14.88
C SER A 412 4.64 -17.71 16.14
N ARG A 413 3.46 -18.17 16.54
CA ARG A 413 2.76 -17.81 17.78
C ARG A 413 3.55 -18.19 19.03
N THR A 414 4.43 -19.19 18.94
CA THR A 414 5.36 -19.57 20.02
C THR A 414 6.48 -18.56 20.24
N SER A 415 6.73 -17.66 19.27
CA SER A 415 7.76 -16.64 19.43
C SER A 415 7.38 -15.65 20.54
N PRO A 416 8.31 -15.29 21.46
CA PRO A 416 8.04 -14.29 22.48
C PRO A 416 7.66 -12.93 21.87
N TYR A 417 8.18 -12.66 20.67
CA TYR A 417 7.88 -11.43 19.94
C TYR A 417 6.52 -11.44 19.26
N TYR A 418 5.80 -12.56 19.14
CA TYR A 418 4.54 -12.60 18.37
C TYR A 418 3.52 -11.61 18.92
N ARG A 419 3.32 -11.61 20.25
CA ARG A 419 2.39 -10.73 20.97
C ARG A 419 3.06 -9.43 21.43
N SER A 420 4.29 -9.52 21.92
CA SER A 420 5.02 -8.41 22.51
C SER A 420 6.22 -8.05 21.64
N PRO A 421 6.02 -7.29 20.54
CA PRO A 421 7.14 -6.83 19.73
C PRO A 421 8.03 -5.90 20.56
N ILE A 422 9.30 -5.81 20.18
CA ILE A 422 10.22 -4.83 20.77
C ILE A 422 9.64 -3.43 20.50
N PRO A 423 9.31 -2.65 21.54
CA PRO A 423 8.61 -1.39 21.38
C PRO A 423 9.48 -0.38 20.64
N THR A 424 8.84 0.45 19.82
CA THR A 424 9.50 1.58 19.18
C THR A 424 9.83 2.61 20.27
N GLN A 425 11.09 3.01 20.36
CA GLN A 425 11.51 4.07 21.27
C GLN A 425 11.08 5.43 20.71
N TYR A 426 10.44 6.24 21.55
CA TYR A 426 9.98 7.58 21.22
C TYR A 426 10.68 8.61 22.10
N ALA A 427 10.97 9.79 21.53
CA ALA A 427 11.41 10.92 22.31
C ALA A 427 10.28 11.38 23.26
N PRO A 428 10.60 11.95 24.44
CA PRO A 428 9.58 12.50 25.33
C PRO A 428 8.71 13.53 24.58
N PRO A 429 7.40 13.61 24.87
CA PRO A 429 6.55 14.64 24.29
C PRO A 429 7.06 16.03 24.71
N VAL A 430 7.09 16.99 23.78
CA VAL A 430 7.42 18.38 24.11
C VAL A 430 6.14 19.09 24.51
N PRO A 431 6.15 19.91 25.57
CA PRO A 431 5.06 20.83 25.85
C PRO A 431 4.75 21.65 24.59
N ALA A 432 3.48 21.69 24.19
CA ALA A 432 3.07 22.53 23.08
C ALA A 432 3.34 23.99 23.44
N ARG A 433 4.22 24.67 22.69
CA ARG A 433 4.41 26.12 22.83
C ARG A 433 3.10 26.88 22.63
N TRP A 434 2.16 26.28 21.89
CA TRP A 434 0.81 26.80 21.66
C TRP A 434 -0.23 25.92 22.37
N GLN A 435 -0.37 26.10 23.68
CA GLN A 435 -1.30 25.33 24.52
C GLN A 435 -2.77 25.39 24.05
N ARG A 436 -3.16 26.44 23.30
CA ARG A 436 -4.52 26.66 22.80
C ARG A 436 -4.87 25.85 21.54
N ILE A 437 -3.89 25.23 20.87
CA ILE A 437 -4.15 24.38 19.69
C ILE A 437 -4.03 22.92 20.13
N PRO A 438 -5.15 22.22 20.42
CA PRO A 438 -5.14 20.88 21.03
C PRO A 438 -4.56 19.79 20.13
N LEU A 439 -4.20 20.12 18.88
CA LEU A 439 -3.72 19.20 17.86
C LEU A 439 -2.20 19.24 17.65
N LEU A 440 -1.42 20.01 18.41
CA LEU A 440 0.02 20.14 18.18
C LEU A 440 0.83 20.05 19.48
N PRO A 441 1.96 19.30 19.49
CA PRO A 441 2.47 18.41 18.44
C PRO A 441 1.71 17.07 18.39
N PHE A 442 1.33 16.59 17.20
CA PHE A 442 0.59 15.31 17.05
C PHE A 442 1.48 14.13 16.64
N LEU A 443 2.58 14.37 15.93
CA LEU A 443 3.44 13.30 15.43
C LEU A 443 4.47 12.89 16.47
N ARG A 444 4.40 11.63 16.91
CA ARG A 444 5.41 11.07 17.82
C ARG A 444 6.77 10.94 17.12
N ARG A 445 7.82 11.39 17.79
CA ARG A 445 9.20 11.34 17.29
C ARG A 445 9.85 10.00 17.64
N VAL A 446 10.09 9.17 16.62
CA VAL A 446 10.75 7.86 16.77
C VAL A 446 12.27 8.03 16.81
N LEU A 447 12.93 7.38 17.76
CA LEU A 447 14.39 7.45 17.94
C LEU A 447 15.18 6.40 17.12
N GLY A 448 14.50 5.34 16.67
CA GLY A 448 15.11 4.25 15.91
C GLY A 448 15.21 4.49 14.40
N ARG A 449 16.01 3.64 13.73
CA ARG A 449 16.09 3.56 12.27
C ARG A 449 14.73 3.18 11.68
N PRO A 450 14.20 3.91 10.67
CA PRO A 450 13.02 3.47 9.96
C PRO A 450 13.33 2.27 9.07
N ASN A 451 12.30 1.49 8.75
CA ASN A 451 12.46 0.35 7.86
C ASN A 451 12.69 0.85 6.42
N LEU A 452 13.79 0.42 5.79
CA LEU A 452 14.20 0.93 4.47
C LEU A 452 13.13 0.68 3.40
N LEU A 453 12.48 -0.49 3.40
CA LEU A 453 11.46 -0.80 2.40
C LEU A 453 10.26 0.16 2.50
N LEU A 454 9.83 0.49 3.72
CA LEU A 454 8.75 1.46 3.93
C LEU A 454 9.16 2.88 3.49
N GLU A 455 10.41 3.26 3.71
CA GLU A 455 10.92 4.57 3.26
C GLU A 455 10.99 4.65 1.73
N LEU A 456 11.50 3.60 1.07
CA LEU A 456 11.54 3.53 -0.40
C LEU A 456 10.13 3.53 -1.00
N LEU A 457 9.20 2.76 -0.43
CA LEU A 457 7.80 2.75 -0.86
C LEU A 457 7.14 4.12 -0.65
N LEU A 458 7.38 4.78 0.48
CA LEU A 458 6.86 6.12 0.74
C LEU A 458 7.34 7.12 -0.33
N ILE A 459 8.66 7.19 -0.56
CA ILE A 459 9.23 8.07 -1.58
C ILE A 459 8.62 7.79 -2.95
N ARG A 460 8.53 6.50 -3.32
CA ARG A 460 8.08 6.09 -4.64
C ARG A 460 6.59 6.35 -4.88
N VAL A 461 5.74 6.03 -3.91
CA VAL A 461 4.30 6.31 -3.98
C VAL A 461 4.02 7.80 -3.96
N THR A 462 4.72 8.58 -3.12
CA THR A 462 4.59 10.04 -3.11
C THR A 462 5.03 10.65 -4.44
N TYR A 463 6.14 10.18 -5.03
CA TYR A 463 6.58 10.63 -6.35
C TYR A 463 5.58 10.25 -7.46
N ALA A 464 5.00 9.05 -7.41
CA ALA A 464 3.99 8.63 -8.38
C ALA A 464 2.70 9.46 -8.26
N ALA A 465 2.23 9.73 -7.04
CA ALA A 465 1.09 10.60 -6.79
C ALA A 465 1.36 12.03 -7.29
N TYR A 466 2.57 12.56 -7.02
CA TYR A 466 3.05 13.83 -7.59
C TYR A 466 2.93 13.84 -9.12
N SER A 467 3.49 12.84 -9.79
CA SER A 467 3.49 12.79 -11.26
C SER A 467 2.08 12.82 -11.85
N GLN A 468 1.09 12.24 -11.17
CA GLN A 468 -0.31 12.26 -11.60
C GLN A 468 -0.97 13.62 -11.36
N VAL A 469 -0.77 14.23 -10.19
CA VAL A 469 -1.28 15.59 -9.90
C VAL A 469 -0.71 16.61 -10.88
N ARG A 470 0.57 16.47 -11.23
CA ARG A 470 1.22 17.33 -12.23
C ARG A 470 0.57 17.23 -13.61
N LEU A 471 0.25 16.02 -14.08
CA LEU A 471 -0.44 15.82 -15.37
C LEU A 471 -1.84 16.47 -15.38
N ALA A 472 -2.54 16.43 -14.25
CA ALA A 472 -3.84 17.07 -14.10
C ALA A 472 -3.74 18.62 -14.03
N ALA A 473 -2.64 19.15 -13.51
CA ALA A 473 -2.40 20.59 -13.33
C ALA A 473 -2.30 21.38 -14.64
N THR A 474 -1.69 20.78 -15.67
CA THR A 474 -1.39 21.46 -16.94
C THR A 474 -2.57 21.42 -17.93
N GLY A 475 -3.79 21.17 -17.46
CA GLY A 475 -4.99 21.17 -18.31
C GLY A 475 -5.00 20.09 -19.41
N GLY A 476 -4.10 19.11 -19.35
CA GLY A 476 -4.00 18.02 -20.33
C GLY A 476 -3.18 18.32 -21.59
N THR A 477 -2.71 19.55 -21.84
CA THR A 477 -1.89 19.89 -23.02
C THR A 477 -0.68 20.79 -22.67
N ILE A 478 0.42 20.61 -23.38
CA ILE A 478 1.67 21.37 -23.17
C ILE A 478 1.52 22.84 -23.60
N SER A 479 0.68 23.12 -24.61
CA SER A 479 0.50 24.45 -25.19
C SER A 479 -0.25 25.43 -24.29
N GLY A 480 -1.34 25.01 -23.64
CA GLY A 480 -2.12 25.89 -22.75
C GLY A 480 -1.40 26.28 -21.46
N GLY A 481 -0.42 25.48 -21.03
CA GLY A 481 0.42 25.79 -19.88
C GLY A 481 1.55 26.79 -20.19
N ARG A 482 1.98 26.88 -21.46
CA ARG A 482 3.13 27.67 -21.89
C ARG A 482 2.87 29.17 -21.79
N GLU A 483 1.80 29.67 -22.42
CA GLU A 483 1.49 31.11 -22.46
C GLU A 483 1.37 31.72 -21.05
N ARG A 484 0.67 31.01 -20.14
CA ARG A 484 0.54 31.43 -18.74
C ARG A 484 1.90 31.48 -18.04
N ALA A 485 2.76 30.50 -18.30
CA ALA A 485 4.07 30.41 -17.68
C ALA A 485 5.03 31.48 -18.18
N GLU A 486 4.99 31.82 -19.47
CA GLU A 486 5.73 32.94 -20.06
C GLU A 486 5.24 34.28 -19.49
N HIS A 487 3.92 34.47 -19.35
CA HIS A 487 3.37 35.67 -18.72
C HIS A 487 3.86 35.84 -17.26
N HIS A 488 3.87 34.77 -16.47
CA HIS A 488 4.47 34.81 -15.13
C HIS A 488 5.98 35.07 -15.18
N GLY A 489 6.68 34.61 -16.23
CA GLY A 489 8.09 34.90 -16.48
C GLY A 489 8.35 36.40 -16.59
N GLU A 490 7.54 37.09 -17.39
CA GLU A 490 7.62 38.55 -17.51
C GLU A 490 7.32 39.28 -16.18
N GLN A 491 6.37 38.77 -15.38
CA GLN A 491 6.09 39.32 -14.06
C GLN A 491 7.30 39.22 -13.12
N ILE A 492 7.94 38.06 -13.08
CA ILE A 492 9.13 37.81 -12.24
C ILE A 492 10.30 38.69 -12.70
N LEU A 493 10.56 38.73 -14.00
CA LEU A 493 11.62 39.57 -14.56
C LEU A 493 11.38 41.07 -14.29
N SER A 494 10.13 41.52 -14.38
CA SER A 494 9.76 42.91 -14.04
C SER A 494 10.07 43.23 -12.57
N LEU A 495 9.77 42.29 -11.66
CA LEU A 495 10.10 42.42 -10.25
C LEU A 495 11.60 42.42 -10.00
N GLU A 496 12.36 41.56 -10.69
CA GLU A 496 13.82 41.53 -10.57
C GLU A 496 14.47 42.81 -11.03
N ARG A 497 14.00 43.41 -12.14
CA ARG A 497 14.46 44.73 -12.59
C ARG A 497 14.19 45.83 -11.57
N ILE A 498 13.02 45.80 -10.93
CA ILE A 498 12.67 46.75 -9.85
C ILE A 498 13.61 46.57 -8.64
N LEU A 499 14.01 45.33 -8.36
CA LEU A 499 14.90 44.98 -7.25
C LEU A 499 16.39 45.04 -7.63
N HIS A 500 16.73 45.35 -8.88
CA HIS A 500 18.09 45.30 -9.43
C HIS A 500 18.77 43.93 -9.27
N LEU A 501 18.02 42.85 -9.49
CA LEU A 501 18.47 41.46 -9.41
C LEU A 501 18.60 40.78 -10.77
N ASP A 502 18.38 41.49 -11.88
CA ASP A 502 18.33 40.98 -13.26
C ASP A 502 19.73 40.63 -13.84
N ILE A 503 20.47 39.78 -13.13
CA ILE A 503 21.84 39.38 -13.44
C ILE A 503 21.93 38.18 -14.38
N GLU A 504 20.82 37.50 -14.66
CA GLU A 504 20.74 36.22 -15.38
C GLU A 504 21.43 36.30 -16.73
N ARG A 505 21.10 37.33 -17.52
CA ARG A 505 21.64 37.51 -18.86
C ARG A 505 23.15 37.73 -18.83
N TRP A 506 23.63 38.57 -17.92
CA TRP A 506 25.06 38.85 -17.75
C TRP A 506 25.82 37.59 -17.33
N ALA A 507 25.33 36.88 -16.31
CA ALA A 507 25.96 35.67 -15.78
C ALA A 507 26.03 34.56 -16.84
N ASN A 508 24.92 34.33 -17.56
CA ASN A 508 24.84 33.35 -18.64
C ASN A 508 25.85 33.66 -19.76
N HIS A 509 25.88 34.89 -20.28
CA HIS A 509 26.82 35.26 -21.35
C HIS A 509 28.29 35.32 -20.90
N ALA A 510 28.55 35.57 -19.62
CA ALA A 510 29.91 35.51 -19.08
C ALA A 510 30.40 34.05 -19.02
N VAL A 511 29.57 33.13 -18.53
CA VAL A 511 29.91 31.71 -18.39
C VAL A 511 30.01 31.02 -19.74
N VAL A 512 29.12 31.31 -20.69
CA VAL A 512 29.13 30.73 -22.04
C VAL A 512 30.45 30.96 -22.78
N LYS A 513 31.14 32.08 -22.51
CA LYS A 513 32.44 32.41 -23.12
C LYS A 513 33.62 31.61 -22.56
N ILE A 514 33.42 30.87 -21.46
CA ILE A 514 34.46 30.16 -20.73
C ILE A 514 34.09 28.67 -20.68
N ASP A 515 34.59 27.90 -21.65
CA ASP A 515 34.15 26.51 -21.88
C ASP A 515 34.22 25.61 -20.65
N TRP A 516 35.32 25.65 -19.88
CA TRP A 516 35.47 24.80 -18.69
C TRP A 516 34.47 25.18 -17.59
N LEU A 517 34.15 26.48 -17.45
CA LEU A 517 33.23 26.99 -16.45
C LEU A 517 31.79 26.66 -16.83
N ARG A 518 31.46 26.75 -18.14
CA ARG A 518 30.20 26.28 -18.70
C ARG A 518 30.00 24.79 -18.42
N GLN A 519 30.96 23.95 -18.80
CA GLN A 519 30.92 22.50 -18.57
C GLN A 519 30.78 22.15 -17.08
N PHE A 520 31.47 22.89 -16.20
CA PHE A 520 31.33 22.72 -14.76
C PHE A 520 29.89 23.00 -14.29
N PHE A 521 29.30 24.13 -14.66
CA PHE A 521 27.93 24.46 -14.26
C PHE A 521 26.88 23.56 -14.90
N ASP A 522 27.06 23.14 -16.15
CA ASP A 522 26.19 22.17 -16.83
C ASP A 522 26.21 20.82 -16.10
N PHE A 523 27.41 20.31 -15.77
CA PHE A 523 27.57 19.07 -15.04
C PHE A 523 27.02 19.17 -13.60
N TYR A 524 27.29 20.29 -12.93
CA TYR A 524 26.83 20.54 -11.58
C TYR A 524 25.30 20.61 -11.52
N TYR A 525 24.69 21.36 -12.43
CA TYR A 525 23.25 21.50 -12.58
C TYR A 525 22.59 20.14 -12.83
N THR A 526 23.10 19.33 -13.77
CA THR A 526 22.47 18.05 -14.14
C THR A 526 22.65 16.94 -13.09
N SER A 527 23.72 16.97 -12.28
CA SER A 527 24.10 15.82 -11.45
C SER A 527 23.92 16.04 -9.94
N PHE A 528 24.43 17.13 -9.38
CA PHE A 528 24.67 17.24 -7.93
C PHE A 528 23.40 17.39 -7.11
N HIS A 529 22.35 17.97 -7.69
CA HIS A 529 21.06 18.16 -7.03
C HIS A 529 20.35 16.84 -6.70
N PHE A 530 20.71 15.71 -7.33
CA PHE A 530 20.26 14.37 -6.93
C PHE A 530 21.25 13.66 -6.02
N VAL A 531 22.53 13.67 -6.39
CA VAL A 531 23.57 12.89 -5.70
C VAL A 531 23.77 13.38 -4.26
N VAL A 532 23.82 14.69 -4.04
CA VAL A 532 24.12 15.25 -2.71
C VAL A 532 22.98 15.00 -1.71
N PRO A 533 21.69 15.29 -2.00
CA PRO A 533 20.61 14.98 -1.07
C PRO A 533 20.51 13.49 -0.74
N LEU A 534 20.67 12.60 -1.74
CA LEU A 534 20.69 11.15 -1.52
C LEU A 534 21.85 10.72 -0.63
N THR A 535 23.04 11.30 -0.83
CA THR A 535 24.22 11.04 0.00
C THR A 535 23.99 11.50 1.44
N VAL A 536 23.46 12.72 1.65
CA VAL A 536 23.12 13.23 2.99
C VAL A 536 22.11 12.31 3.67
N LEU A 537 21.02 11.94 2.98
CA LEU A 537 20.02 11.02 3.51
C LEU A 537 20.63 9.64 3.83
N GLY A 538 21.48 9.08 2.97
CA GLY A 538 22.14 7.80 3.18
C GLY A 538 23.07 7.81 4.41
N VAL A 539 23.89 8.85 4.53
CA VAL A 539 24.78 9.04 5.69
C VAL A 539 23.97 9.19 6.97
N LEU A 540 22.90 10.00 6.95
CA LEU A 540 22.02 10.15 8.11
C LEU A 540 21.29 8.85 8.46
N TYR A 541 20.80 8.10 7.47
CA TYR A 541 20.12 6.83 7.68
C TYR A 541 21.02 5.84 8.42
N TRP A 542 22.28 5.75 8.00
CA TRP A 542 23.24 4.82 8.58
C TRP A 542 23.77 5.30 9.94
N ARG A 543 24.25 6.54 10.04
CA ARG A 543 24.98 7.03 11.22
C ARG A 543 24.10 7.78 12.23
N ARG A 544 22.97 8.34 11.81
CA ARG A 544 22.21 9.34 12.58
C ARG A 544 20.68 9.19 12.37
N PRO A 545 20.06 8.05 12.73
CA PRO A 545 18.67 7.73 12.37
C PRO A 545 17.61 8.72 12.86
N VAL A 546 17.82 9.32 14.03
CA VAL A 546 16.96 10.38 14.56
C VAL A 546 16.96 11.60 13.62
N ASP A 547 18.15 11.98 13.17
CA ASP A 547 18.34 13.12 12.28
C ASP A 547 17.87 12.81 10.86
N TYR A 548 18.00 11.56 10.41
CA TYR A 548 17.42 11.10 9.15
C TYR A 548 15.91 11.36 9.11
N ARG A 549 15.16 11.00 10.15
CA ARG A 549 13.70 11.18 10.16
C ARG A 549 13.32 12.67 10.13
N TRP A 550 14.04 13.50 10.87
CA TRP A 550 13.88 14.95 10.86
C TRP A 550 14.19 15.52 9.46
N GLY A 551 15.39 15.27 8.95
CA GLY A 551 15.83 15.73 7.63
C GLY A 551 14.89 15.26 6.53
N ARG A 552 14.59 13.96 6.46
CA ARG A 552 13.66 13.39 5.46
C ARG A 552 12.27 14.03 5.51
N SER A 553 11.70 14.24 6.70
CA SER A 553 10.39 14.88 6.82
C SER A 553 10.41 16.34 6.35
N THR A 554 11.46 17.09 6.66
CA THR A 554 11.62 18.49 6.21
C THR A 554 11.79 18.58 4.69
N LEU A 555 12.59 17.69 4.09
CA LEU A 555 12.73 17.58 2.64
C LEU A 555 11.40 17.21 1.98
N GLY A 556 10.69 16.23 2.53
CA GLY A 556 9.38 15.81 2.01
C GLY A 556 8.35 16.94 2.04
N LEU A 557 8.25 17.68 3.15
CA LEU A 557 7.36 18.84 3.27
C LEU A 557 7.76 19.98 2.33
N THR A 558 9.06 20.27 2.22
CA THR A 558 9.61 21.26 1.27
C THR A 558 9.19 20.91 -0.16
N THR A 559 9.40 19.65 -0.57
CA THR A 559 9.01 19.20 -1.90
C THR A 559 7.51 19.31 -2.08
N LEU A 560 6.68 18.87 -1.13
CA LEU A 560 5.22 19.00 -1.23
C LEU A 560 4.75 20.46 -1.38
N LEU A 561 5.36 21.41 -0.66
CA LEU A 561 5.07 22.84 -0.79
C LEU A 561 5.49 23.38 -2.16
N ALA A 562 6.66 22.98 -2.66
CA ALA A 562 7.11 23.35 -4.00
C ALA A 562 6.13 22.85 -5.07
N LEU A 563 5.56 21.66 -4.90
CA LEU A 563 4.54 21.13 -5.80
C LEU A 563 3.27 21.98 -5.85
N VAL A 564 2.84 22.50 -4.69
CA VAL A 564 1.71 23.45 -4.64
C VAL A 564 2.08 24.73 -5.40
N GLY A 565 3.32 25.21 -5.26
CA GLY A 565 3.86 26.34 -6.02
C GLY A 565 3.80 26.09 -7.53
N PHE A 566 4.31 24.96 -8.02
CA PHE A 566 4.27 24.60 -9.44
C PHE A 566 2.85 24.51 -10.02
N TRP A 567 1.90 24.07 -9.20
CA TRP A 567 0.49 24.00 -9.61
C TRP A 567 -0.17 25.39 -9.63
N ALA A 568 0.10 26.22 -8.62
CA ALA A 568 -0.53 27.53 -8.45
C ALA A 568 0.09 28.62 -9.35
N TYR A 569 1.40 28.54 -9.62
CA TYR A 569 2.17 29.55 -10.34
C TYR A 569 3.15 28.88 -11.32
N PRO A 570 2.66 28.28 -12.42
CA PRO A 570 3.53 27.75 -13.47
C PRO A 570 4.37 28.90 -14.04
N LEU A 571 5.68 28.70 -14.20
CA LEU A 571 6.62 29.76 -14.53
C LEU A 571 7.63 29.28 -15.58
N ALA A 572 7.78 30.06 -16.65
CA ALA A 572 8.78 29.82 -17.68
C ALA A 572 10.17 30.22 -17.16
N PRO A 573 11.18 29.33 -17.27
CA PRO A 573 12.55 29.68 -16.94
C PRO A 573 13.15 30.65 -17.98
N PRO A 574 14.21 31.39 -17.63
CA PRO A 574 14.80 32.41 -18.51
C PRO A 574 15.17 31.90 -19.91
N ARG A 575 15.70 30.68 -20.03
CA ARG A 575 16.04 30.03 -21.31
C ARG A 575 14.85 29.71 -22.22
N LEU A 576 13.63 29.70 -21.67
CA LEU A 576 12.39 29.43 -22.41
C LEU A 576 11.60 30.70 -22.72
N MET A 577 12.10 31.87 -22.32
CA MET A 577 11.46 33.14 -22.62
C MET A 577 11.91 33.68 -24.00
N PRO A 578 10.98 33.95 -24.92
CA PRO A 578 11.30 34.64 -26.18
C PRO A 578 11.94 36.02 -25.92
N ASP A 579 12.78 36.49 -26.84
CA ASP A 579 13.30 37.87 -26.89
C ASP A 579 14.29 38.33 -25.79
N HIS A 580 14.63 37.50 -24.80
CA HIS A 580 15.61 37.85 -23.75
C HIS A 580 17.06 37.40 -24.04
N GLY A 581 17.25 36.60 -25.09
CA GLY A 581 18.56 36.19 -25.59
C GLY A 581 19.37 35.29 -24.66
N ILE A 582 18.74 34.60 -23.71
CA ILE A 582 19.42 33.67 -22.78
C ILE A 582 19.69 32.34 -23.46
N ILE A 583 20.89 31.80 -23.28
CA ILE A 583 21.35 30.56 -23.93
C ILE A 583 21.13 29.39 -22.96
N ASP A 584 20.40 28.36 -23.39
CA ASP A 584 20.37 27.06 -22.70
C ASP A 584 21.72 26.36 -22.94
N THR A 585 22.58 26.38 -21.93
CA THR A 585 23.93 25.80 -22.03
C THR A 585 23.92 24.27 -21.99
N VAL A 586 22.84 23.67 -21.47
CA VAL A 586 22.71 22.23 -21.27
C VAL A 586 22.22 21.53 -22.53
N HIS A 587 21.25 22.13 -23.24
CA HIS A 587 20.61 21.53 -24.41
C HIS A 587 20.88 22.30 -25.72
N GLY A 588 21.61 23.41 -25.67
CA GLY A 588 21.85 24.27 -26.83
C GLY A 588 20.69 25.22 -27.12
N VAL A 589 20.89 26.08 -28.12
CA VAL A 589 19.92 27.13 -28.50
C VAL A 589 18.55 26.49 -28.79
N GLN A 590 17.53 26.98 -28.11
CA GLN A 590 16.18 26.43 -28.19
C GLN A 590 15.47 26.93 -29.45
N ASP A 591 14.93 26.01 -30.24
CA ASP A 591 13.91 26.33 -31.24
C ASP A 591 12.55 26.42 -30.54
N PHE A 592 12.01 27.62 -30.40
CA PHE A 592 10.73 27.83 -29.70
C PHE A 592 9.51 27.25 -30.45
N SER A 593 9.66 26.86 -31.71
CA SER A 593 8.64 26.15 -32.50
C SER A 593 8.70 24.63 -32.32
N GLN A 594 9.90 24.08 -32.06
CA GLN A 594 10.14 22.66 -31.74
C GLN A 594 11.22 22.51 -30.64
N PRO A 595 10.90 22.85 -29.38
CA PRO A 595 11.92 22.90 -28.33
C PRO A 595 12.44 21.51 -27.97
N ASP A 596 13.76 21.33 -28.00
CA ASP A 596 14.45 20.11 -27.60
C ASP A 596 14.75 20.14 -26.10
N TYR A 597 14.03 19.27 -25.39
CA TYR A 597 14.15 19.13 -23.95
C TYR A 597 15.01 17.94 -23.52
N GLY A 598 15.50 17.09 -24.44
CA GLY A 598 16.13 15.82 -24.11
C GLY A 598 15.14 14.72 -23.66
N THR A 599 15.52 13.46 -23.86
CA THR A 599 14.64 12.28 -23.75
C THR A 599 14.18 11.94 -22.32
N LEU A 600 14.95 12.31 -21.29
CA LEU A 600 14.59 12.13 -19.87
C LEU A 600 13.72 13.29 -19.33
N THR A 601 13.83 14.46 -19.94
CA THR A 601 13.27 15.73 -19.46
C THR A 601 11.93 16.08 -20.12
N ALA A 602 11.58 15.41 -21.22
CA ALA A 602 10.20 15.35 -21.75
C ALA A 602 9.17 14.81 -20.72
N LEU A 603 9.65 14.06 -19.72
CA LEU A 603 8.86 13.58 -18.59
C LEU A 603 8.80 14.57 -17.41
N THR A 604 9.42 15.75 -17.47
CA THR A 604 9.47 16.79 -16.40
C THR A 604 8.78 18.09 -16.84
N ASN A 605 8.28 18.93 -15.90
CA ASN A 605 7.57 20.16 -16.28
C ASN A 605 8.59 21.25 -16.56
N GLN A 606 8.78 21.58 -17.84
CA GLN A 606 9.74 22.61 -18.26
C GLN A 606 9.29 24.02 -17.83
N TYR A 607 8.01 24.21 -17.52
CA TYR A 607 7.38 25.45 -17.07
C TYR A 607 7.09 25.46 -15.56
N ALA A 608 7.95 24.80 -14.77
CA ALA A 608 7.87 24.78 -13.32
C ALA A 608 9.15 25.36 -12.69
N ALA A 609 9.51 26.58 -13.09
CA ALA A 609 10.73 27.22 -12.61
C ALA A 609 10.61 27.64 -11.12
N MET A 610 9.47 28.18 -10.68
CA MET A 610 9.28 28.65 -9.29
C MET A 610 8.36 27.73 -8.48
N PRO A 611 8.73 27.34 -7.25
CA PRO A 611 10.01 27.59 -6.58
C PRO A 611 11.12 26.64 -7.04
N SER A 612 12.38 27.11 -7.09
CA SER A 612 13.50 26.28 -7.56
C SER A 612 13.78 25.12 -6.59
N LEU A 613 13.43 23.89 -6.99
CA LEU A 613 13.74 22.69 -6.20
C LEU A 613 15.24 22.34 -6.22
N HIS A 614 15.97 22.69 -7.29
CA HIS A 614 17.43 22.56 -7.33
C HIS A 614 18.06 23.33 -6.17
N PHE A 615 17.74 24.63 -6.07
CA PHE A 615 18.21 25.45 -4.97
C PHE A 615 17.60 25.02 -3.63
N GLY A 616 16.32 24.67 -3.58
CA GLY A 616 15.66 24.22 -2.36
C GLY A 616 16.31 22.97 -1.74
N TRP A 617 16.59 21.93 -2.54
CA TRP A 617 17.23 20.70 -2.05
C TRP A 617 18.69 20.91 -1.66
N SER A 618 19.42 21.75 -2.39
CA SER A 618 20.81 22.09 -2.05
C SER A 618 20.88 22.94 -0.77
N LEU A 619 19.97 23.90 -0.60
CA LEU A 619 19.85 24.70 0.62
C LEU A 619 19.46 23.82 1.80
N TRP A 620 18.51 22.90 1.61
CA TRP A 620 18.17 21.89 2.61
C TRP A 620 19.40 21.07 3.02
N CYS A 621 20.23 20.62 2.07
CA CYS A 621 21.48 19.91 2.37
C CYS A 621 22.41 20.79 3.21
N GLY A 622 22.63 22.05 2.80
CA GLY A 622 23.49 22.98 3.51
C GLY A 622 23.04 23.23 4.94
N VAL A 623 21.74 23.48 5.15
CA VAL A 623 21.13 23.66 6.48
C VAL A 623 21.27 22.40 7.34
N VAL A 624 20.95 21.22 6.79
CA VAL A 624 21.07 19.94 7.50
C VAL A 624 22.51 19.67 7.90
N ILE A 625 23.48 19.87 6.98
CA ILE A 625 24.90 19.69 7.26
C ILE A 625 25.36 20.71 8.32
N ALA A 626 24.99 21.98 8.20
CA ALA A 626 25.36 23.02 9.17
C ALA A 626 24.88 22.70 10.59
N ILE A 627 23.69 22.09 10.71
CA ILE A 627 23.05 21.71 11.98
C ILE A 627 23.58 20.39 12.55
N VAL A 628 23.98 19.44 11.71
CA VAL A 628 24.36 18.08 12.14
C VAL A 628 25.87 17.88 12.22
N ALA A 629 26.65 18.58 11.39
CA ALA A 629 28.09 18.38 11.30
C ALA A 629 28.83 19.01 12.50
N PRO A 630 29.79 18.29 13.10
CA PRO A 630 30.52 18.78 14.27
C PRO A 630 31.61 19.81 13.93
N LYS A 631 32.23 19.73 12.74
CA LYS A 631 33.41 20.54 12.38
C LYS A 631 33.02 21.72 11.50
N GLY A 632 33.65 22.88 11.72
CA GLY A 632 33.38 24.12 10.96
C GLY A 632 33.55 23.97 9.44
N TRP A 633 34.63 23.31 8.99
CA TRP A 633 34.88 23.10 7.56
C TRP A 633 33.79 22.26 6.88
N MET A 634 33.15 21.33 7.60
CA MET A 634 32.03 20.54 7.05
C MET A 634 30.80 21.42 6.84
N LYS A 635 30.57 22.37 7.74
CA LYS A 635 29.48 23.35 7.61
C LYS A 635 29.72 24.27 6.43
N ALA A 636 30.96 24.77 6.29
CA ALA A 636 31.37 25.56 5.14
C ALA A 636 31.15 24.79 3.83
N LEU A 637 31.61 23.54 3.75
CA LEU A 637 31.40 22.68 2.58
C LEU A 637 29.90 22.45 2.29
N GLY A 638 29.10 22.26 3.34
CA GLY A 638 27.65 22.13 3.21
C GLY A 638 26.99 23.39 2.65
N LEU A 639 27.45 24.59 3.04
CA LEU A 639 26.93 25.88 2.57
C LEU A 639 27.47 26.29 1.19
N LEU A 640 28.63 25.78 0.79
CA LEU A 640 29.13 25.94 -0.59
C LEU A 640 28.22 25.26 -1.61
N HIS A 641 27.58 24.15 -1.24
CA HIS A 641 26.70 23.42 -2.15
C HIS A 641 25.52 24.26 -2.68
N PRO A 642 24.66 24.89 -1.84
CA PRO A 642 23.60 25.77 -2.33
C PRO A 642 24.13 27.03 -3.03
N PHE A 643 25.30 27.54 -2.66
CA PHE A 643 25.93 28.65 -3.38
C PHE A 643 26.23 28.27 -4.83
N PHE A 644 26.94 27.15 -5.04
CA PHE A 644 27.21 26.66 -6.40
C PHE A 644 25.95 26.28 -7.15
N THR A 645 24.91 25.76 -6.47
CA THR A 645 23.62 25.49 -7.11
C THR A 645 22.95 26.77 -7.58
N LEU A 646 22.93 27.83 -6.77
CA LEU A 646 22.42 29.15 -7.18
C LEU A 646 23.17 29.69 -8.39
N SER A 647 24.50 29.65 -8.36
CA SER A 647 25.32 30.06 -9.50
C SER A 647 25.01 29.23 -10.75
N ALA A 648 24.87 27.90 -10.61
CA ALA A 648 24.60 27.00 -11.72
C ALA A 648 23.22 27.27 -12.36
N ILE A 649 22.15 27.43 -11.57
CA ILE A 649 20.81 27.63 -12.13
C ILE A 649 20.65 28.97 -12.86
N VAL A 650 21.34 30.02 -12.38
CA VAL A 650 21.37 31.33 -13.02
C VAL A 650 22.26 31.29 -14.27
N ALA A 651 23.48 30.76 -14.16
CA ALA A 651 24.43 30.67 -15.27
C ALA A 651 23.92 29.83 -16.45
N THR A 652 23.17 28.76 -16.17
CA THR A 652 22.60 27.87 -17.20
C THR A 652 21.26 28.37 -17.76
N GLY A 653 20.72 29.48 -17.24
CA GLY A 653 19.44 30.05 -17.68
C GLY A 653 18.20 29.23 -17.26
N ASN A 654 18.34 28.33 -16.29
CA ASN A 654 17.25 27.43 -15.87
C ASN A 654 16.32 28.03 -14.81
N HIS A 655 16.72 29.10 -14.12
CA HIS A 655 15.92 29.76 -13.09
C HIS A 655 16.24 31.25 -12.99
N TRP A 656 15.23 32.03 -12.60
CA TRP A 656 15.39 33.41 -12.13
C TRP A 656 15.97 33.42 -10.71
N VAL A 657 16.61 34.51 -10.28
CA VAL A 657 17.09 34.67 -8.90
C VAL A 657 15.93 34.57 -7.90
N LEU A 658 14.76 35.12 -8.20
CA LEU A 658 13.56 35.03 -7.37
C LEU A 658 13.02 33.60 -7.24
N ASP A 659 13.29 32.71 -8.20
CA ASP A 659 12.94 31.29 -8.06
C ASP A 659 13.70 30.65 -6.89
N ALA A 660 14.95 31.05 -6.69
CA ALA A 660 15.77 30.61 -5.56
C ALA A 660 15.24 31.17 -4.24
N VAL A 661 14.73 32.40 -4.22
CA VAL A 661 14.01 32.97 -3.06
C VAL A 661 12.77 32.13 -2.75
N GLY A 662 11.97 31.79 -3.77
CA GLY A 662 10.85 30.86 -3.63
C GLY A 662 11.30 29.51 -3.05
N GLY A 663 12.42 28.97 -3.54
CA GLY A 663 13.09 27.77 -3.02
C GLY A 663 13.44 27.89 -1.53
N ALA A 664 14.03 29.00 -1.11
CA ALA A 664 14.34 29.27 0.29
C ALA A 664 13.09 29.34 1.17
N LEU A 665 12.04 30.00 0.69
CA LEU A 665 10.77 30.12 1.41
C LEU A 665 10.12 28.75 1.64
N VAL A 666 10.07 27.88 0.63
CA VAL A 666 9.50 26.53 0.79
C VAL A 666 10.36 25.65 1.69
N VAL A 667 11.69 25.79 1.67
CA VAL A 667 12.59 25.10 2.62
C VAL A 667 12.32 25.57 4.05
N GLY A 668 12.27 26.88 4.27
CA GLY A 668 11.97 27.48 5.57
C GLY A 668 10.61 27.03 6.10
N ALA A 669 9.58 27.07 5.25
CA ALA A 669 8.25 26.57 5.57
C ALA A 669 8.24 25.05 5.83
N GLY A 670 9.01 24.27 5.09
CA GLY A 670 9.18 22.82 5.31
C GLY A 670 9.78 22.50 6.68
N PHE A 671 10.81 23.25 7.11
CA PHE A 671 11.36 23.18 8.47
C PHE A 671 10.34 23.65 9.52
N GLY A 672 9.63 24.75 9.25
CA GLY A 672 8.59 25.29 10.12
C GLY A 672 7.45 24.30 10.36
N LEU A 673 6.90 23.69 9.30
CA LEU A 673 5.85 22.67 9.40
C LEU A 673 6.34 21.42 10.12
N ALA A 674 7.57 20.98 9.87
CA ALA A 674 8.14 19.86 10.61
C ALA A 674 8.22 20.17 12.11
N TYR A 675 8.64 21.39 12.48
CA TYR A 675 8.68 21.85 13.86
C TYR A 675 7.28 21.94 14.48
N VAL A 676 6.30 22.47 13.76
CA VAL A 676 4.90 22.57 14.22
C VAL A 676 4.33 21.17 14.49
N PHE A 677 4.51 20.22 13.57
CA PHE A 677 3.90 18.89 13.70
C PHE A 677 4.63 17.94 14.65
N GLN A 678 5.96 18.05 14.75
CA GLN A 678 6.80 17.10 15.51
C GLN A 678 7.42 17.72 16.78
N GLY A 679 7.45 19.04 16.89
CA GLY A 679 8.22 19.78 17.90
C GLY A 679 9.69 19.95 17.51
N PRO A 680 10.55 20.42 18.45
CA PRO A 680 11.99 20.55 18.23
C PRO A 680 12.67 19.23 17.85
N ARG A 681 13.89 19.29 17.34
CA ARG A 681 14.70 18.09 17.03
C ARG A 681 14.86 17.23 18.28
N ALA A 682 14.63 15.92 18.17
CA ALA A 682 14.60 15.01 19.32
C ALA A 682 15.93 14.93 20.09
N ARG A 683 17.07 15.20 19.46
CA ARG A 683 18.36 15.29 20.17
C ARG A 683 18.44 16.48 21.13
N THR A 684 17.88 17.62 20.74
CA THR A 684 17.82 18.80 21.60
C THR A 684 17.02 18.49 22.87
N THR A 685 15.95 17.70 22.77
CA THR A 685 15.17 17.32 23.95
C THR A 685 15.87 16.32 24.88
N VAL A 686 16.70 15.41 24.34
CA VAL A 686 17.48 14.49 25.19
C VAL A 686 18.55 15.26 25.97
N ALA A 687 19.28 16.17 25.30
CA ALA A 687 20.29 16.99 25.96
C ALA A 687 19.69 17.92 27.04
N VAL A 688 18.51 18.51 26.78
CA VAL A 688 17.81 19.33 27.78
C VAL A 688 17.33 18.48 28.95
N ALA A 689 16.76 17.29 28.70
CA ALA A 689 16.31 16.40 29.78
C ALA A 689 17.46 15.86 30.63
N GLU A 690 18.65 15.62 30.05
CA GLU A 690 19.86 15.24 30.80
C GLU A 690 20.42 16.40 31.62
N ALA A 691 20.32 17.64 31.13
CA ALA A 691 20.75 18.83 31.86
C ALA A 691 19.79 19.20 33.01
N ASP A 692 18.48 18.95 32.85
CA ASP A 692 17.44 19.21 33.85
C ASP A 692 17.36 18.11 34.95
N ALA A 693 18.01 16.96 34.73
CA ALA A 693 18.15 15.93 35.75
C ALA A 693 19.33 16.30 36.67
N GLU A 694 19.06 17.01 37.77
CA GLU A 694 20.06 17.27 38.81
C GLU A 694 20.78 15.97 39.23
N PRO A 695 22.11 16.00 39.47
CA PRO A 695 22.83 14.84 39.96
C PRO A 695 22.31 14.50 41.36
N VAL A 696 21.70 13.32 41.51
CA VAL A 696 21.34 12.78 42.82
C VAL A 696 22.61 12.72 43.66
N ALA A 697 22.70 13.62 44.64
CA ALA A 697 23.82 13.66 45.58
C ALA A 697 23.93 12.31 46.28
N GLU A 698 25.09 11.68 46.12
CA GLU A 698 25.48 10.44 46.78
C GLU A 698 25.37 10.62 48.31
N VAL A 699 24.39 9.97 48.92
CA VAL A 699 24.23 9.96 50.37
C VAL A 699 25.42 9.21 50.96
N LYS A 700 26.43 9.96 51.42
CA LYS A 700 27.50 9.43 52.27
C LYS A 700 26.88 8.86 53.53
N HIS A 701 26.90 7.54 53.68
CA HIS A 701 26.69 6.90 54.97
C HIS A 701 27.81 7.31 55.93
N PRO A 702 27.51 7.78 57.17
CA PRO A 702 28.54 8.02 58.17
C PRO A 702 29.13 6.68 58.61
N ALA A 703 30.46 6.64 58.67
CA ALA A 703 31.21 5.50 59.18
C ALA A 703 30.83 5.22 60.63
N VAL A 704 30.48 3.97 60.91
CA VAL A 704 30.36 3.44 62.28
C VAL A 704 31.79 3.14 62.75
N SER A 705 32.24 3.88 63.76
CA SER A 705 33.33 3.49 64.66
C SER A 705 32.78 2.62 65.78
#